data_AF-A0A7S3PE30-F1
#
_entry.id   AF-A0A7S3PE30-F1
#
_cell.length_a   1.000
_cell.length_b   1.000
_cell.length_c   1.000
_cell.angle_alpha   90.00
_cell.angle_beta   90.00
_cell.angle_gamma   90.00
#
_symmetry.space_group_name_H-M   'P 1'
#
loop_
_entity.id
_entity.type
_entity.pdbx_description
1 polymer ?
#
loop_
_entity_poly.entity_id
_entity_poly.type
_entity_poly.pdbx_seq_one_letter_code
_entity_poly.pdbx_strand_id
1 'polypeptide(L)'
;MYKSAFYFALRDTLVVDTLDDATRIAYNGNKCEWRVVTLKGQLIDKAGTMSGGGKRVRKGGMLLSGQKSRLGGGGSGMPIADVSMPKEETEKLEQSIIKSSQELKLTREEKKELKSCQAKLEKQVENKQNELEKKTLMVQSLEQQHVQIQERIKIYEPKCKLSVEDSKKLKILRQNAKEHEKLLEAAKQKAKKLENVCEDVQQQIMNAGGEPLRNQKAKVEEATKTCEQASKELSKAKLACKGLLKKVEKARNAFEEANEELKQLERKKVELEESFKIIEDGALEVIQALEKVKALEKDMSSKVSDMKKVYTQMRTEQNKFDKELIDVENEIDICCDDLAKAEERVSTWTKKELENKKLFHTFLPQGMENKKVSESNENESQDGSDSDSESGIKKKNTKEEAFTSLPDLTTEEAKDIDLSKLRDKIRALKEEVDKMKKNVNMGAIDEYLKRDSEYSLMVKDLEGATLKRDEARNACDSLRKKRLDEFMSGFSVITLKLKEMYQMITMGGDAELELVDSLDPFSEGIVFSVRPPKKSWKNIANLSGGEKTLSSLALVFALHHYNPTPLYVMDEIDAALDYKNVSIVANYIKERTKNAQFIIISLRNNMFELADRLVGIYKTENATKSITINPAKIMQKQNQLSKEHRDGDVLHDCTNTN
;
A
#
# COMPACT_ATOMS: atom_id res chain seq x y z
N MET A 1 -12.30 -27.49 -24.87
CA MET A 1 -11.21 -26.93 -24.06
C MET A 1 -10.67 -25.60 -24.59
N TYR A 2 -10.14 -25.51 -25.82
CA TYR A 2 -9.32 -24.36 -26.28
C TYR A 2 -9.87 -22.93 -26.13
N LYS A 3 -11.17 -22.70 -25.93
CA LYS A 3 -11.77 -21.35 -25.83
C LYS A 3 -11.12 -20.48 -24.75
N SER A 4 -10.77 -21.04 -23.59
CA SER A 4 -10.08 -20.32 -22.50
C SER A 4 -8.63 -19.97 -22.86
N ALA A 5 -7.89 -20.89 -23.49
CA ALA A 5 -6.53 -20.66 -23.97
C ALA A 5 -6.47 -19.59 -25.09
N PHE A 6 -7.41 -19.66 -26.05
CA PHE A 6 -7.58 -18.65 -27.09
C PHE A 6 -7.90 -17.27 -26.49
N TYR A 7 -8.82 -17.21 -25.52
CA TYR A 7 -9.17 -15.97 -24.84
C TYR A 7 -8.03 -15.41 -23.98
N PHE A 8 -7.18 -16.26 -23.39
CA PHE A 8 -5.98 -15.81 -22.67
C PHE A 8 -4.92 -15.21 -23.62
N ALA A 9 -4.68 -15.86 -24.77
CA ALA A 9 -3.68 -15.45 -25.75
C ALA A 9 -4.08 -14.20 -26.54
N LEU A 10 -5.33 -14.14 -27.01
CA LEU A 10 -5.87 -13.03 -27.80
C LEU A 10 -6.43 -11.92 -26.92
N ARG A 11 -7.25 -12.24 -25.91
CA ARG A 11 -8.14 -11.32 -25.16
C ARG A 11 -9.09 -10.55 -26.08
N ASP A 12 -9.85 -9.62 -25.51
CA ASP A 12 -10.66 -8.66 -26.26
C ASP A 12 -9.72 -7.75 -27.08
N THR A 13 -9.51 -8.15 -28.34
CA THR A 13 -8.69 -7.46 -29.32
C THR A 13 -9.58 -6.88 -30.41
N LEU A 14 -9.54 -5.56 -30.57
CA LEU A 14 -10.20 -4.87 -31.67
C LEU A 14 -9.31 -4.95 -32.93
N VAL A 15 -9.91 -5.24 -34.08
CA VAL A 15 -9.23 -5.28 -35.39
C VAL A 15 -9.55 -4.00 -36.15
N VAL A 16 -8.53 -3.35 -36.70
CA VAL A 16 -8.64 -2.01 -37.31
C VAL A 16 -7.77 -1.92 -38.57
N ASP A 17 -8.17 -1.12 -39.56
CA ASP A 17 -7.47 -1.07 -40.86
C ASP A 17 -6.15 -0.28 -40.82
N THR A 18 -6.06 0.75 -39.97
CA THR A 18 -4.91 1.67 -39.89
C THR A 18 -4.31 1.76 -38.48
N LEU A 19 -3.03 2.16 -38.41
CA LEU A 19 -2.34 2.40 -37.14
C LEU A 19 -2.84 3.67 -36.43
N ASP A 20 -3.29 4.67 -37.19
CA ASP A 20 -3.76 5.95 -36.67
C ASP A 20 -5.13 5.80 -35.99
N ASP A 21 -6.00 4.96 -36.55
CA ASP A 21 -7.25 4.57 -35.90
C ASP A 21 -7.00 3.60 -34.74
N ALA A 22 -6.05 2.65 -34.89
CA ALA A 22 -5.71 1.72 -33.80
C ALA A 22 -5.13 2.43 -32.57
N THR A 23 -4.28 3.45 -32.75
CA THR A 23 -3.77 4.28 -31.66
C THR A 23 -4.87 5.16 -31.05
N ARG A 24 -5.78 5.73 -31.85
CA ARG A 24 -6.95 6.48 -31.36
C ARG A 24 -7.88 5.61 -30.51
N ILE A 25 -8.09 4.35 -30.88
CA ILE A 25 -8.97 3.41 -30.18
C ILE A 25 -8.29 2.82 -28.92
N ALA A 26 -6.98 2.56 -28.98
CA ALA A 26 -6.23 2.05 -27.83
C ALA A 26 -6.06 3.10 -26.71
N TYR A 27 -5.75 4.35 -27.07
CA TYR A 27 -5.42 5.42 -26.13
C TYR A 27 -6.57 6.41 -25.93
N ASN A 28 -7.63 5.95 -25.24
CA ASN A 28 -8.73 6.81 -24.83
C ASN A 28 -8.33 7.62 -23.57
N GLY A 29 -7.47 8.62 -23.78
CA GLY A 29 -6.78 9.35 -22.72
C GLY A 29 -5.53 8.61 -22.19
N ASN A 30 -5.19 8.82 -20.92
CA ASN A 30 -3.95 8.33 -20.30
C ASN A 30 -3.94 6.83 -19.92
N LYS A 31 -4.88 6.02 -20.42
CA LYS A 31 -4.96 4.57 -20.16
C LYS A 31 -5.23 3.79 -21.44
N CYS A 32 -4.58 2.63 -21.57
CA CYS A 32 -4.74 1.74 -22.70
C CYS A 32 -5.79 0.67 -22.39
N GLU A 33 -7.07 1.00 -22.59
CA GLU A 33 -8.19 0.11 -22.21
C GLU A 33 -8.32 -1.13 -23.10
N TRP A 34 -8.02 -0.98 -24.38
CA TRP A 34 -8.30 -1.98 -25.42
C TRP A 34 -6.99 -2.47 -26.04
N ARG A 35 -6.90 -3.78 -26.27
CA ARG A 35 -5.85 -4.35 -27.12
C ARG A 35 -6.30 -4.15 -28.57
N VAL A 36 -5.42 -3.68 -29.44
CA VAL A 36 -5.79 -3.35 -30.83
C VAL A 36 -4.76 -3.90 -31.80
N VAL A 37 -5.23 -4.53 -32.87
CA VAL A 37 -4.40 -5.11 -33.94
C VAL A 37 -4.77 -4.50 -35.28
N THR A 38 -3.78 -4.02 -36.03
CA THR A 38 -4.00 -3.59 -37.41
C THR A 38 -4.06 -4.79 -38.36
N LEU A 39 -4.79 -4.67 -39.48
CA LEU A 39 -4.73 -5.66 -40.58
C LEU A 39 -3.30 -5.91 -41.12
N LYS A 40 -2.34 -5.04 -40.80
CA LYS A 40 -0.91 -5.16 -41.16
C LYS A 40 -0.07 -5.84 -40.07
N GLY A 41 -0.70 -6.43 -39.05
CA GLY A 41 -0.03 -7.20 -37.99
C GLY A 41 0.71 -6.34 -36.97
N GLN A 42 0.29 -5.09 -36.77
CA GLN A 42 0.83 -4.23 -35.70
C GLN A 42 -0.09 -4.31 -34.49
N LEU A 43 0.43 -4.71 -33.34
CA LEU A 43 -0.30 -4.92 -32.09
C LEU A 43 0.01 -3.78 -31.11
N ILE A 44 -1.03 -3.21 -30.50
CA ILE A 44 -0.95 -2.36 -29.32
C ILE A 44 -1.53 -3.16 -28.15
N ASP A 45 -0.71 -3.45 -27.14
CA ASP A 45 -1.15 -4.19 -25.96
C ASP A 45 -1.60 -3.28 -24.81
N LYS A 46 -2.41 -3.78 -23.88
CA LYS A 46 -2.97 -2.99 -22.75
C LYS A 46 -1.91 -2.40 -21.79
N ALA A 47 -0.65 -2.83 -21.92
CA ALA A 47 0.50 -2.25 -21.24
C ALA A 47 1.11 -1.01 -21.95
N GLY A 48 0.52 -0.55 -23.07
CA GLY A 48 1.04 0.55 -23.89
C GLY A 48 2.20 0.16 -24.82
N THR A 49 2.69 -1.09 -24.75
CA THR A 49 3.70 -1.60 -25.67
C THR A 49 3.12 -1.87 -27.05
N MET A 50 3.70 -1.24 -28.08
CA MET A 50 3.42 -1.54 -29.48
C MET A 50 4.45 -2.53 -30.05
N SER A 51 4.00 -3.62 -30.67
CA SER A 51 4.85 -4.57 -31.39
C SER A 51 4.46 -4.64 -32.87
N GLY A 52 5.44 -4.47 -33.76
CA GLY A 52 5.21 -4.44 -35.20
C GLY A 52 5.53 -5.78 -35.86
N GLY A 53 4.54 -6.41 -36.49
CA GLY A 53 4.75 -7.58 -37.34
C GLY A 53 5.61 -7.24 -38.55
N GLY A 54 6.81 -7.82 -38.61
CA GLY A 54 7.75 -7.63 -39.72
C GLY A 54 9.17 -8.09 -39.37
N LYS A 55 9.89 -8.69 -40.34
CA LYS A 55 11.20 -9.31 -40.13
C LYS A 55 12.37 -8.32 -39.96
N ARG A 56 12.36 -7.49 -38.91
CA ARG A 56 13.58 -6.83 -38.40
C ARG A 56 13.40 -6.25 -37.01
N VAL A 57 14.20 -6.69 -36.05
CA VAL A 57 14.41 -5.95 -34.80
C VAL A 57 15.27 -4.73 -35.12
N ARG A 58 14.73 -3.52 -34.92
CA ARG A 58 15.48 -2.25 -34.95
C ARG A 58 15.51 -1.67 -33.54
N LYS A 59 16.71 -1.51 -32.97
CA LYS A 59 16.96 -0.62 -31.83
C LYS A 59 17.56 0.69 -32.35
N GLY A 60 17.10 1.83 -31.82
CA GLY A 60 17.58 3.17 -32.17
C GLY A 60 16.97 3.72 -33.47
N GLY A 61 16.42 4.95 -33.41
CA GLY A 61 15.83 5.61 -34.58
C GLY A 61 14.68 6.58 -34.27
N MET A 62 14.90 7.55 -33.38
CA MET A 62 13.95 8.66 -33.19
C MET A 62 14.32 9.83 -34.11
N LEU A 63 13.61 9.98 -35.22
CA LEU A 63 13.59 11.21 -36.03
C LEU A 63 12.22 11.37 -36.72
N LEU A 64 11.86 12.61 -37.02
CA LEU A 64 10.50 13.00 -37.41
C LEU A 64 10.16 12.59 -38.85
N SER A 65 8.90 12.22 -39.10
CA SER A 65 8.31 12.26 -40.44
C SER A 65 7.48 13.54 -40.61
N GLY A 66 7.99 14.50 -41.39
CA GLY A 66 7.17 15.55 -41.97
C GLY A 66 6.20 14.99 -43.03
N GLN A 67 5.07 15.66 -43.23
CA GLN A 67 3.99 15.21 -44.12
C GLN A 67 4.27 15.55 -45.60
N LYS A 68 3.72 14.76 -46.53
CA LYS A 68 3.98 14.88 -47.98
C LYS A 68 3.14 15.96 -48.68
N SER A 69 3.77 16.65 -49.63
CA SER A 69 3.19 17.08 -50.92
C SER A 69 4.28 16.89 -51.98
N ARG A 70 4.18 16.06 -53.02
CA ARG A 70 3.28 16.04 -54.21
C ARG A 70 3.69 17.05 -55.31
N LEU A 71 3.56 16.60 -56.56
CA LEU A 71 4.10 17.14 -57.82
C LEU A 71 5.64 17.05 -57.95
N GLY A 72 6.24 16.87 -59.14
CA GLY A 72 5.60 16.43 -60.40
C GLY A 72 6.32 16.80 -61.70
N GLY A 73 7.18 15.91 -62.22
CA GLY A 73 7.51 15.79 -63.65
C GLY A 73 8.64 16.65 -64.26
N GLY A 74 9.38 16.04 -65.20
CA GLY A 74 10.18 16.72 -66.24
C GLY A 74 11.65 17.04 -65.93
N GLY A 75 12.51 17.00 -66.96
CA GLY A 75 13.81 17.69 -66.95
C GLY A 75 15.08 16.84 -67.12
N SER A 76 15.45 16.59 -68.39
CA SER A 76 16.77 16.21 -68.93
C SER A 76 18.03 16.78 -68.25
N GLY A 77 19.16 16.03 -68.29
CA GLY A 77 20.51 16.65 -68.26
C GLY A 77 21.69 15.80 -67.74
N MET A 78 22.62 15.47 -68.63
CA MET A 78 24.06 15.18 -68.34
C MET A 78 24.89 16.47 -68.50
N PRO A 79 26.18 16.55 -68.11
CA PRO A 79 26.96 15.80 -67.11
C PRO A 79 27.87 16.68 -66.21
N ILE A 80 28.60 16.03 -65.29
CA ILE A 80 29.97 16.30 -64.75
C ILE A 80 30.58 17.73 -64.90
N ALA A 81 30.95 18.35 -63.78
CA ALA A 81 32.12 19.24 -63.64
C ALA A 81 32.52 19.46 -62.15
N ASP A 82 33.82 19.57 -61.86
CA ASP A 82 34.36 20.03 -60.57
C ASP A 82 34.39 21.58 -60.48
N VAL A 83 34.01 22.16 -59.33
CA VAL A 83 34.41 23.54 -58.93
C VAL A 83 34.66 23.61 -57.43
N SER A 84 35.81 24.18 -57.05
CA SER A 84 36.19 24.49 -55.65
C SER A 84 35.60 25.84 -55.19
N MET A 85 35.09 25.90 -53.96
CA MET A 85 34.55 27.13 -53.33
C MET A 85 35.33 27.51 -52.05
N PRO A 86 35.38 28.80 -51.67
CA PRO A 86 36.33 29.32 -50.69
C PRO A 86 35.95 29.05 -49.22
N LYS A 87 36.98 28.73 -48.41
CA LYS A 87 36.82 28.27 -47.01
C LYS A 87 36.19 29.29 -46.05
N GLU A 88 36.33 30.59 -46.31
CA GLU A 88 35.79 31.62 -45.43
C GLU A 88 34.26 31.68 -45.39
N GLU A 89 33.58 31.26 -46.46
CA GLU A 89 32.11 31.23 -46.48
C GLU A 89 31.58 29.99 -45.76
N THR A 90 32.27 28.85 -45.88
CA THR A 90 31.96 27.64 -45.09
C THR A 90 32.14 27.88 -43.60
N GLU A 91 33.19 28.57 -43.15
CA GLU A 91 33.39 28.87 -41.72
C GLU A 91 32.31 29.81 -41.16
N LYS A 92 31.85 30.81 -41.94
CA LYS A 92 30.73 31.70 -41.54
C LYS A 92 29.41 30.93 -41.46
N LEU A 93 29.17 29.99 -42.38
CA LEU A 93 28.01 29.10 -42.35
C LEU A 93 28.07 28.13 -41.17
N GLU A 94 29.22 27.52 -40.89
CA GLU A 94 29.42 26.65 -39.72
C GLU A 94 29.19 27.39 -38.40
N GLN A 95 29.70 28.60 -38.24
CA GLN A 95 29.43 29.43 -37.06
C GLN A 95 27.94 29.78 -36.92
N SER A 96 27.23 30.02 -38.03
CA SER A 96 25.77 30.25 -38.03
C SER A 96 24.99 28.98 -37.66
N ILE A 97 25.40 27.82 -38.18
CA ILE A 97 24.85 26.49 -37.83
C ILE A 97 25.10 26.18 -36.34
N ILE A 98 26.28 26.50 -35.80
CA ILE A 98 26.60 26.30 -34.38
C ILE A 98 25.68 27.15 -33.49
N LYS A 99 25.53 28.45 -33.77
CA LYS A 99 24.60 29.34 -33.04
C LYS A 99 23.16 28.83 -33.11
N SER A 100 22.68 28.53 -34.32
CA SER A 100 21.35 27.94 -34.54
C SER A 100 21.17 26.62 -33.77
N SER A 101 22.23 25.80 -33.64
CA SER A 101 22.20 24.56 -32.86
C SER A 101 22.18 24.76 -31.35
N GLN A 102 22.67 25.91 -30.85
CA GLN A 102 22.62 26.30 -29.44
C GLN A 102 21.24 26.86 -29.08
N GLU A 103 20.68 27.72 -29.93
CA GLU A 103 19.29 28.20 -29.83
C GLU A 103 18.29 27.02 -29.89
N LEU A 104 18.53 26.03 -30.77
CA LEU A 104 17.78 24.77 -30.83
C LEU A 104 18.05 23.80 -29.66
N LYS A 105 18.99 24.09 -28.74
CA LYS A 105 19.13 23.37 -27.46
C LYS A 105 18.34 24.08 -26.37
N LEU A 106 18.56 25.38 -26.21
CA LEU A 106 17.85 26.24 -25.25
C LEU A 106 16.32 26.13 -25.42
N THR A 107 15.81 26.34 -26.62
CA THR A 107 14.36 26.20 -26.92
C THR A 107 13.82 24.77 -26.75
N ARG A 108 14.67 23.73 -26.78
CA ARG A 108 14.28 22.36 -26.43
C ARG A 108 14.29 22.11 -24.93
N GLU A 109 15.09 22.84 -24.17
CA GLU A 109 15.14 22.80 -22.70
C GLU A 109 13.97 23.59 -22.10
N GLU A 110 13.73 24.82 -22.53
CA GLU A 110 12.51 25.59 -22.25
C GLU A 110 11.24 24.77 -22.53
N LYS A 111 11.19 24.07 -23.68
CA LYS A 111 10.05 23.21 -24.06
C LYS A 111 9.91 21.94 -23.21
N LYS A 112 10.98 21.45 -22.56
CA LYS A 112 10.88 20.39 -21.53
C LYS A 112 10.37 20.97 -20.21
N GLU A 113 10.88 22.13 -19.80
CA GLU A 113 10.49 22.80 -18.56
C GLU A 113 9.01 23.21 -18.59
N LEU A 114 8.56 23.86 -19.67
CA LEU A 114 7.16 24.21 -19.92
C LEU A 114 6.26 22.97 -19.86
N LYS A 115 6.66 21.84 -20.48
CA LYS A 115 5.92 20.57 -20.35
C LYS A 115 5.89 20.03 -18.92
N SER A 116 6.97 20.18 -18.16
CA SER A 116 7.00 19.79 -16.74
C SER A 116 6.07 20.67 -15.89
N CYS A 117 5.96 21.96 -16.22
CA CYS A 117 5.07 22.90 -15.55
C CYS A 117 3.60 22.67 -15.94
N GLN A 118 3.33 22.38 -17.20
CA GLN A 118 2.00 21.96 -17.68
C GLN A 118 1.52 20.71 -16.93
N ALA A 119 2.33 19.65 -16.85
CA ALA A 119 1.95 18.42 -16.13
C ALA A 119 1.74 18.64 -14.62
N LYS A 120 2.47 19.59 -13.99
CA LYS A 120 2.22 20.01 -12.60
C LYS A 120 0.88 20.75 -12.46
N LEU A 121 0.56 21.65 -13.39
CA LEU A 121 -0.69 22.42 -13.42
C LEU A 121 -1.90 21.52 -13.67
N GLU A 122 -1.83 20.60 -14.64
CA GLU A 122 -2.88 19.62 -14.94
C GLU A 122 -3.22 18.80 -13.68
N LYS A 123 -2.20 18.30 -12.97
CA LYS A 123 -2.39 17.58 -11.69
C LYS A 123 -2.94 18.46 -10.56
N GLN A 124 -2.62 19.76 -10.54
CA GLN A 124 -3.24 20.71 -9.60
C GLN A 124 -4.72 20.96 -9.92
N VAL A 125 -5.08 21.05 -11.20
CA VAL A 125 -6.47 21.18 -11.66
C VAL A 125 -7.28 19.94 -11.31
N GLU A 126 -6.76 18.74 -11.59
CA GLU A 126 -7.36 17.46 -11.20
C GLU A 126 -7.61 17.39 -9.69
N ASN A 127 -6.62 17.73 -8.86
CA ASN A 127 -6.78 17.80 -7.41
C ASN A 127 -7.86 18.81 -6.98
N LYS A 128 -7.97 19.97 -7.65
CA LYS A 128 -8.97 21.00 -7.33
C LYS A 128 -10.38 20.66 -7.81
N GLN A 129 -10.53 19.91 -8.89
CA GLN A 129 -11.81 19.31 -9.29
C GLN A 129 -12.27 18.27 -8.25
N ASN A 130 -11.38 17.38 -7.82
CA ASN A 130 -11.65 16.42 -6.74
C ASN A 130 -11.98 17.08 -5.38
N GLU A 131 -11.38 18.23 -5.06
CA GLU A 131 -11.77 19.04 -3.89
C GLU A 131 -13.15 19.69 -4.06
N LEU A 132 -13.48 20.16 -5.27
CA LEU A 132 -14.75 20.82 -5.58
C LEU A 132 -15.91 19.84 -5.44
N GLU A 133 -15.84 18.67 -6.09
CA GLU A 133 -16.89 17.64 -6.03
C GLU A 133 -17.22 17.20 -4.60
N LYS A 134 -16.19 17.00 -3.76
CA LYS A 134 -16.35 16.68 -2.33
C LYS A 134 -17.11 17.78 -1.59
N LYS A 135 -16.84 19.05 -1.89
CA LYS A 135 -17.57 20.19 -1.31
C LYS A 135 -19.00 20.27 -1.84
N THR A 136 -19.25 20.02 -3.12
CA THR A 136 -20.60 19.99 -3.71
C THR A 136 -21.48 18.93 -3.03
N LEU A 137 -20.95 17.71 -2.86
CA LEU A 137 -21.65 16.63 -2.15
C LEU A 137 -21.89 16.98 -0.66
N MET A 138 -20.94 17.64 0.00
CA MET A 138 -21.11 18.09 1.37
C MET A 138 -22.19 19.18 1.49
N VAL A 139 -22.25 20.14 0.58
CA VAL A 139 -23.30 21.17 0.53
C VAL A 139 -24.68 20.53 0.34
N GLN A 140 -24.84 19.61 -0.63
CA GLN A 140 -26.10 18.88 -0.83
C GLN A 140 -26.56 18.12 0.43
N SER A 141 -25.62 17.54 1.19
CA SER A 141 -25.94 16.86 2.46
C SER A 141 -26.41 17.83 3.55
N LEU A 142 -25.84 19.05 3.60
CA LEU A 142 -26.21 20.10 4.55
C LEU A 142 -27.56 20.76 4.17
N GLU A 143 -27.86 20.91 2.88
CA GLU A 143 -29.16 21.38 2.40
C GLU A 143 -30.28 20.41 2.78
N GLN A 144 -30.06 19.09 2.60
CA GLN A 144 -31.01 18.06 3.04
C GLN A 144 -31.22 18.08 4.57
N GLN A 145 -30.15 18.23 5.36
CA GLN A 145 -30.25 18.37 6.81
C GLN A 145 -31.00 19.64 7.21
N HIS A 146 -30.77 20.77 6.52
CA HIS A 146 -31.46 22.03 6.78
C HIS A 146 -32.97 21.92 6.53
N VAL A 147 -33.40 21.26 5.44
CA VAL A 147 -34.83 20.98 5.18
C VAL A 147 -35.44 20.13 6.29
N GLN A 148 -34.79 19.02 6.69
CA GLN A 148 -35.28 18.18 7.79
C GLN A 148 -35.37 18.94 9.13
N ILE A 149 -34.45 19.88 9.39
CA ILE A 149 -34.48 20.73 10.59
C ILE A 149 -35.64 21.74 10.50
N GLN A 150 -35.89 22.35 9.33
CA GLN A 150 -37.04 23.25 9.14
C GLN A 150 -38.39 22.53 9.29
N GLU A 151 -38.52 21.29 8.81
CA GLU A 151 -39.71 20.46 9.03
C GLU A 151 -39.91 20.12 10.50
N ARG A 152 -38.84 19.74 11.21
CA ARG A 152 -38.88 19.53 12.67
C ARG A 152 -39.31 20.82 13.40
N ILE A 153 -38.77 21.99 13.04
CA ILE A 153 -39.17 23.27 13.64
C ILE A 153 -40.67 23.50 13.48
N LYS A 154 -41.24 23.33 12.29
CA LYS A 154 -42.70 23.44 12.05
C LYS A 154 -43.54 22.47 12.90
N ILE A 155 -43.00 21.29 13.23
CA ILE A 155 -43.66 20.28 14.09
C ILE A 155 -43.54 20.64 15.60
N TYR A 156 -42.49 21.37 16.00
CA TYR A 156 -42.26 21.76 17.40
C TYR A 156 -42.81 23.16 17.75
N GLU A 157 -42.89 24.11 16.83
CA GLU A 157 -43.54 25.42 17.04
C GLU A 157 -44.94 25.34 17.70
N PRO A 158 -45.89 24.49 17.26
CA PRO A 158 -47.18 24.36 17.93
C PRO A 158 -47.08 23.72 19.32
N LYS A 159 -46.04 22.90 19.58
CA LYS A 159 -45.80 22.28 20.90
C LYS A 159 -45.17 23.26 21.91
N CYS A 160 -44.49 24.29 21.43
CA CYS A 160 -43.93 25.37 22.26
C CYS A 160 -44.97 26.43 22.66
N LYS A 161 -46.18 26.42 22.07
CA LYS A 161 -47.30 27.28 22.50
C LYS A 161 -47.93 26.69 23.76
N LEU A 162 -47.70 27.33 24.91
CA LEU A 162 -48.14 26.82 26.21
C LEU A 162 -49.64 26.49 26.24
N SER A 163 -49.96 25.34 26.85
CA SER A 163 -51.32 25.02 27.27
C SER A 163 -51.87 26.09 28.22
N VAL A 164 -53.19 26.33 28.14
CA VAL A 164 -53.90 27.26 29.02
C VAL A 164 -53.70 26.89 30.49
N GLU A 165 -53.55 25.61 30.81
CA GLU A 165 -53.27 25.12 32.17
C GLU A 165 -51.87 25.48 32.66
N ASP A 166 -50.85 25.28 31.83
CA ASP A 166 -49.46 25.59 32.19
C ASP A 166 -49.26 27.11 32.33
N SER A 167 -50.01 27.92 31.57
CA SER A 167 -50.07 29.36 31.79
C SER A 167 -50.58 29.77 33.19
N LYS A 168 -51.47 28.97 33.79
CA LYS A 168 -51.96 29.16 35.17
C LYS A 168 -50.90 28.72 36.18
N LYS A 169 -50.27 27.54 35.98
CA LYS A 169 -49.16 27.06 36.81
C LYS A 169 -48.00 28.06 36.84
N LEU A 170 -47.66 28.66 35.70
CA LEU A 170 -46.60 29.69 35.59
C LEU A 170 -46.95 30.99 36.33
N LYS A 171 -48.23 31.38 36.41
CA LYS A 171 -48.66 32.53 37.24
C LYS A 171 -48.46 32.25 38.73
N ILE A 172 -48.85 31.06 39.21
CA ILE A 172 -48.65 30.64 40.60
C ILE A 172 -47.16 30.57 40.93
N LEU A 173 -46.35 29.91 40.10
CA LEU A 173 -44.89 29.82 40.29
C LEU A 173 -44.21 31.21 40.32
N ARG A 174 -44.65 32.15 39.48
CA ARG A 174 -44.17 33.54 39.50
C ARG A 174 -44.61 34.34 40.73
N GLN A 175 -45.71 33.97 41.37
CA GLN A 175 -46.15 34.57 42.63
C GLN A 175 -45.30 34.06 43.79
N ASN A 176 -45.16 32.73 43.93
CA ASN A 176 -44.30 32.10 44.92
C ASN A 176 -42.84 32.58 44.81
N ALA A 177 -42.32 32.74 43.59
CA ALA A 177 -40.98 33.28 43.36
C ALA A 177 -40.79 34.68 43.98
N LYS A 178 -41.75 35.60 43.78
CA LYS A 178 -41.72 36.94 44.37
C LYS A 178 -41.84 36.96 45.90
N GLU A 179 -42.50 35.96 46.47
CA GLU A 179 -42.60 35.78 47.92
C GLU A 179 -41.26 35.28 48.49
N HIS A 180 -40.60 34.33 47.83
CA HIS A 180 -39.25 33.87 48.19
C HIS A 180 -38.18 34.96 47.99
N GLU A 181 -38.26 35.79 46.94
CA GLU A 181 -37.36 36.93 46.72
C GLU A 181 -37.40 37.91 47.90
N LYS A 182 -38.61 38.30 48.36
CA LYS A 182 -38.78 39.17 49.54
C LYS A 182 -38.19 38.56 50.82
N LEU A 183 -38.40 37.26 51.05
CA LEU A 183 -37.82 36.56 52.19
C LEU A 183 -36.28 36.53 52.13
N LEU A 184 -35.72 36.36 50.93
CA LEU A 184 -34.28 36.34 50.69
C LEU A 184 -33.63 37.73 50.83
N GLU A 185 -34.33 38.81 50.46
CA GLU A 185 -33.91 40.18 50.75
C GLU A 185 -33.97 40.50 52.25
N ALA A 186 -35.03 40.10 52.95
CA ALA A 186 -35.13 40.24 54.40
C ALA A 186 -34.03 39.45 55.15
N ALA A 187 -33.67 38.26 54.65
CA ALA A 187 -32.55 37.48 55.17
C ALA A 187 -31.20 38.19 54.93
N LYS A 188 -30.95 38.73 53.72
CA LYS A 188 -29.75 39.53 53.41
C LYS A 188 -29.63 40.77 54.30
N GLN A 189 -30.72 41.46 54.59
CA GLN A 189 -30.71 42.63 55.50
C GLN A 189 -30.39 42.23 56.94
N LYS A 190 -30.86 41.07 57.42
CA LYS A 190 -30.47 40.53 58.73
C LYS A 190 -29.00 40.10 58.77
N ALA A 191 -28.50 39.45 57.72
CA ALA A 191 -27.10 39.06 57.61
C ALA A 191 -26.17 40.27 57.70
N LYS A 192 -26.41 41.33 56.91
CA LYS A 192 -25.61 42.56 56.96
C LYS A 192 -25.60 43.23 58.35
N LYS A 193 -26.71 43.19 59.10
CA LYS A 193 -26.75 43.72 60.46
C LYS A 193 -25.86 42.93 61.43
N LEU A 194 -25.76 41.61 61.26
CA LEU A 194 -24.84 40.77 62.04
C LEU A 194 -23.38 40.97 61.61
N GLU A 195 -23.15 41.12 60.30
CA GLU A 195 -21.83 41.38 59.71
C GLU A 195 -21.22 42.69 60.26
N ASN A 196 -21.97 43.79 60.23
CA ASN A 196 -21.59 45.06 60.86
C ASN A 196 -21.28 44.90 62.37
N VAL A 197 -22.11 44.17 63.13
CA VAL A 197 -21.88 43.95 64.57
C VAL A 197 -20.61 43.12 64.82
N CYS A 198 -20.27 42.18 63.95
CA CYS A 198 -18.99 41.47 64.01
C CYS A 198 -17.81 42.41 63.71
N GLU A 199 -17.92 43.33 62.74
CA GLU A 199 -16.91 44.35 62.48
C GLU A 199 -16.71 45.30 63.67
N ASP A 200 -17.80 45.80 64.27
CA ASP A 200 -17.76 46.67 65.46
C ASP A 200 -17.08 45.97 66.64
N VAL A 201 -17.45 44.71 66.93
CA VAL A 201 -16.83 43.90 67.99
C VAL A 201 -15.36 43.63 67.69
N GLN A 202 -14.99 43.37 66.43
CA GLN A 202 -13.60 43.15 66.03
C GLN A 202 -12.76 44.42 66.15
N GLN A 203 -13.32 45.60 65.87
CA GLN A 203 -12.67 46.90 66.14
C GLN A 203 -12.49 47.13 67.65
N GLN A 204 -13.51 46.83 68.46
CA GLN A 204 -13.40 46.92 69.93
C GLN A 204 -12.31 45.98 70.48
N ILE A 205 -12.22 44.74 70.01
CA ILE A 205 -11.16 43.78 70.38
C ILE A 205 -9.77 44.28 69.96
N MET A 206 -9.64 44.93 68.80
CA MET A 206 -8.37 45.50 68.35
C MET A 206 -7.94 46.73 69.16
N ASN A 207 -8.90 47.55 69.60
CA ASN A 207 -8.65 48.73 70.43
C ASN A 207 -8.36 48.37 71.90
N ALA A 208 -9.00 47.32 72.44
CA ALA A 208 -8.84 46.88 73.84
C ALA A 208 -7.41 46.46 74.22
N GLY A 209 -6.56 46.10 73.24
CA GLY A 209 -5.15 45.77 73.46
C GLY A 209 -4.19 46.97 73.55
N GLY A 210 -4.66 48.17 73.19
CA GLY A 210 -3.84 49.38 73.16
C GLY A 210 -2.70 49.38 72.12
N GLU A 211 -1.97 50.49 72.11
CA GLU A 211 -0.85 50.74 71.20
C GLU A 211 0.32 49.73 71.29
N PRO A 212 0.80 49.28 72.47
CA PRO A 212 1.92 48.34 72.52
C PRO A 212 1.57 46.96 71.94
N LEU A 213 0.35 46.45 72.16
CA LEU A 213 -0.08 45.18 71.55
C LEU A 213 -0.26 45.32 70.04
N ARG A 214 -0.77 46.47 69.56
CA ARG A 214 -0.85 46.78 68.12
C ARG A 214 0.54 46.79 67.47
N ASN A 215 1.53 47.40 68.12
CA ASN A 215 2.91 47.45 67.61
C ASN A 215 3.63 46.09 67.68
N GLN A 216 3.34 45.25 68.67
CA GLN A 216 3.82 43.86 68.70
C GLN A 216 3.15 43.00 67.62
N LYS A 217 1.81 43.11 67.46
CA LYS A 217 1.08 42.42 66.38
C LYS A 217 1.62 42.79 65.01
N ALA A 218 1.86 44.07 64.73
CA ALA A 218 2.44 44.52 63.46
C ALA A 218 3.82 43.88 63.16
N LYS A 219 4.72 43.82 64.16
CA LYS A 219 6.02 43.13 64.02
C LYS A 219 5.90 41.63 63.80
N VAL A 220 4.94 40.96 64.46
CA VAL A 220 4.64 39.54 64.21
C VAL A 220 4.04 39.35 62.81
N GLU A 221 3.18 40.26 62.35
CA GLU A 221 2.59 40.21 61.01
C GLU A 221 3.66 40.41 59.91
N GLU A 222 4.63 41.28 60.12
CA GLU A 222 5.79 41.49 59.24
C GLU A 222 6.75 40.28 59.26
N ALA A 223 7.05 39.72 60.44
CA ALA A 223 7.84 38.50 60.58
C ALA A 223 7.17 37.28 59.93
N THR A 224 5.85 37.11 60.06
CA THR A 224 5.11 36.04 59.38
C THR A 224 5.07 36.24 57.87
N LYS A 225 4.90 37.47 57.36
CA LYS A 225 4.96 37.77 55.92
C LYS A 225 6.33 37.46 55.32
N THR A 226 7.42 37.78 56.01
CA THR A 226 8.78 37.46 55.57
C THR A 226 9.10 35.96 55.65
N CYS A 227 8.68 35.27 56.72
CA CYS A 227 8.75 33.80 56.79
C CYS A 227 7.90 33.11 55.69
N GLU A 228 6.72 33.66 55.35
CA GLU A 228 5.91 33.19 54.23
C GLU A 228 6.61 33.39 52.88
N GLN A 229 7.25 34.53 52.66
CA GLN A 229 8.01 34.79 51.42
C GLN A 229 9.20 33.84 51.30
N ALA A 230 10.03 33.72 52.35
CA ALA A 230 11.18 32.82 52.38
C ALA A 230 10.78 31.34 52.21
N SER A 231 9.67 30.89 52.83
CA SER A 231 9.16 29.52 52.64
C SER A 231 8.58 29.28 51.24
N LYS A 232 7.93 30.28 50.63
CA LYS A 232 7.50 30.22 49.22
C LYS A 232 8.71 30.11 48.29
N GLU A 233 9.79 30.87 48.53
CA GLU A 233 11.03 30.78 47.75
C GLU A 233 11.76 29.44 47.94
N LEU A 234 11.90 28.98 49.18
CA LEU A 234 12.42 27.64 49.49
C LEU A 234 11.61 26.54 48.79
N SER A 235 10.28 26.68 48.69
CA SER A 235 9.44 25.73 47.96
C SER A 235 9.68 25.77 46.45
N LYS A 236 9.82 26.96 45.85
CA LYS A 236 10.19 27.14 44.42
C LYS A 236 11.55 26.51 44.13
N ALA A 237 12.55 26.76 44.97
CA ALA A 237 13.90 26.19 44.83
C ALA A 237 13.88 24.66 44.93
N LYS A 238 13.20 24.08 45.93
CA LYS A 238 13.04 22.63 46.08
C LYS A 238 12.32 21.99 44.88
N LEU A 239 11.30 22.65 44.33
CA LEU A 239 10.61 22.20 43.12
C LEU A 239 11.53 22.28 41.88
N ALA A 240 12.31 23.35 41.73
CA ALA A 240 13.27 23.50 40.64
C ALA A 240 14.37 22.42 40.71
N CYS A 241 14.99 22.19 41.87
CA CYS A 241 15.97 21.12 42.06
C CYS A 241 15.38 19.74 41.75
N LYS A 242 14.16 19.44 42.22
CA LYS A 242 13.48 18.16 41.90
C LYS A 242 13.13 18.03 40.41
N GLY A 243 12.84 19.14 39.73
CA GLY A 243 12.65 19.18 38.27
C GLY A 243 13.95 18.95 37.50
N LEU A 244 15.07 19.53 37.96
CA LEU A 244 16.39 19.33 37.37
C LEU A 244 16.90 17.89 37.57
N LEU A 245 16.74 17.31 38.76
CA LEU A 245 17.06 15.91 39.02
C LEU A 245 16.31 14.96 38.06
N LYS A 246 15.01 15.18 37.85
CA LYS A 246 14.23 14.41 36.87
C LYS A 246 14.66 14.62 35.41
N LYS A 247 15.23 15.77 35.07
CA LYS A 247 15.83 16.00 33.72
C LYS A 247 17.14 15.23 33.57
N VAL A 248 17.99 15.20 34.60
CA VAL A 248 19.24 14.41 34.62
C VAL A 248 18.93 12.92 34.55
N GLU A 249 17.96 12.45 35.33
CA GLU A 249 17.46 11.06 35.33
C GLU A 249 16.95 10.65 33.93
N LYS A 250 16.08 11.46 33.30
CA LYS A 250 15.64 11.20 31.91
C LYS A 250 16.77 11.23 30.88
N ALA A 251 17.70 12.19 30.98
CA ALA A 251 18.83 12.30 30.07
C ALA A 251 19.81 11.12 30.23
N ARG A 252 19.93 10.58 31.44
CA ARG A 252 20.72 9.38 31.73
C ARG A 252 20.09 8.14 31.09
N ASN A 253 18.79 7.91 31.29
CA ASN A 253 18.10 6.76 30.68
C ASN A 253 18.21 6.80 29.14
N ALA A 254 17.94 7.96 28.52
CA ALA A 254 18.09 8.12 27.07
C ALA A 254 19.53 7.94 26.58
N PHE A 255 20.54 8.24 27.41
CA PHE A 255 21.94 7.95 27.10
C PHE A 255 22.26 6.45 27.25
N GLU A 256 21.72 5.78 28.25
CA GLU A 256 21.88 4.33 28.44
C GLU A 256 21.20 3.56 27.27
N GLU A 257 19.98 3.94 26.88
CA GLU A 257 19.26 3.46 25.68
C GLU A 257 20.09 3.68 24.39
N ALA A 258 20.55 4.91 24.13
CA ALA A 258 21.34 5.22 22.94
C ALA A 258 22.69 4.46 22.88
N ASN A 259 23.30 4.14 24.03
CA ASN A 259 24.49 3.30 24.08
C ASN A 259 24.19 1.82 23.77
N GLU A 260 22.98 1.32 24.05
CA GLU A 260 22.57 -0.03 23.63
C GLU A 260 22.26 -0.08 22.13
N GLU A 261 21.59 0.93 21.58
CA GLU A 261 21.43 1.07 20.13
C GLU A 261 22.77 1.15 19.39
N LEU A 262 23.72 1.95 19.90
CA LEU A 262 25.06 2.07 19.33
C LEU A 262 25.79 0.72 19.31
N LYS A 263 25.78 -0.04 20.42
CA LYS A 263 26.35 -1.40 20.46
C LYS A 263 25.66 -2.38 19.49
N GLN A 264 24.35 -2.24 19.28
CA GLN A 264 23.64 -3.05 18.28
C GLN A 264 24.03 -2.66 16.85
N LEU A 265 24.24 -1.37 16.58
CA LEU A 265 24.72 -0.87 15.28
C LEU A 265 26.16 -1.28 15.01
N GLU A 266 27.04 -1.29 16.03
CA GLU A 266 28.41 -1.81 15.90
C GLU A 266 28.43 -3.30 15.54
N ARG A 267 27.59 -4.13 16.18
CA ARG A 267 27.44 -5.56 15.82
C ARG A 267 26.95 -5.73 14.37
N LYS A 268 25.86 -5.06 14.01
CA LYS A 268 25.31 -5.07 12.63
C LYS A 268 26.31 -4.57 11.60
N LYS A 269 27.19 -3.63 11.97
CA LYS A 269 28.28 -3.16 11.11
C LYS A 269 29.32 -4.26 10.88
N VAL A 270 29.76 -4.97 11.92
CA VAL A 270 30.69 -6.11 11.78
C VAL A 270 30.07 -7.23 10.95
N GLU A 271 28.80 -7.58 11.22
CA GLU A 271 28.03 -8.54 10.41
C GLU A 271 27.95 -8.13 8.93
N LEU A 272 27.75 -6.82 8.65
CA LEU A 272 27.80 -6.30 7.28
C LEU A 272 29.21 -6.39 6.67
N GLU A 273 30.26 -6.00 7.39
CA GLU A 273 31.66 -6.05 6.92
C GLU A 273 32.13 -7.49 6.65
N GLU A 274 31.64 -8.48 7.40
CA GLU A 274 31.83 -9.90 7.11
C GLU A 274 31.06 -10.34 5.86
N SER A 275 29.79 -9.96 5.73
CA SER A 275 28.99 -10.27 4.52
C SER A 275 29.56 -9.62 3.26
N PHE A 276 30.17 -8.43 3.39
CA PHE A 276 30.76 -7.69 2.27
C PHE A 276 32.02 -8.39 1.76
N LYS A 277 32.89 -8.87 2.66
CA LYS A 277 34.08 -9.67 2.28
C LYS A 277 33.69 -10.94 1.52
N ILE A 278 32.67 -11.66 1.98
CA ILE A 278 32.16 -12.86 1.27
C ILE A 278 31.68 -12.51 -0.15
N ILE A 279 31.10 -11.33 -0.34
CA ILE A 279 30.68 -10.83 -1.67
C ILE A 279 31.88 -10.37 -2.51
N GLU A 280 32.90 -9.74 -1.91
CA GLU A 280 34.16 -9.37 -2.58
C GLU A 280 34.94 -10.60 -3.05
N ASP A 281 35.10 -11.61 -2.20
CA ASP A 281 35.76 -12.89 -2.53
C ASP A 281 35.01 -13.59 -3.68
N GLY A 282 33.68 -13.70 -3.60
CA GLY A 282 32.85 -14.25 -4.67
C GLY A 282 32.91 -13.44 -5.97
N ALA A 283 33.05 -12.10 -5.89
CA ALA A 283 33.25 -11.26 -7.07
C ALA A 283 34.63 -11.48 -7.70
N LEU A 284 35.68 -11.71 -6.91
CA LEU A 284 37.01 -12.06 -7.39
C LEU A 284 37.02 -13.41 -8.12
N GLU A 285 36.31 -14.42 -7.59
CA GLU A 285 36.14 -15.71 -8.30
C GLU A 285 35.46 -15.53 -9.67
N VAL A 286 34.39 -14.74 -9.74
CA VAL A 286 33.68 -14.44 -10.99
C VAL A 286 34.55 -13.65 -11.98
N ILE A 287 35.37 -12.71 -11.51
CA ILE A 287 36.33 -11.98 -12.35
C ILE A 287 37.38 -12.94 -12.94
N GLN A 288 37.97 -13.82 -12.12
CA GLN A 288 38.92 -14.83 -12.60
C GLN A 288 38.28 -15.81 -13.59
N ALA A 289 37.01 -16.18 -13.39
CA ALA A 289 36.26 -17.00 -14.33
C ALA A 289 36.04 -16.27 -15.67
N LEU A 290 35.68 -14.98 -15.65
CA LEU A 290 35.53 -14.15 -16.84
C LEU A 290 36.85 -13.96 -17.59
N GLU A 291 37.99 -13.85 -16.91
CA GLU A 291 39.31 -13.80 -17.56
C GLU A 291 39.66 -15.12 -18.25
N LYS A 292 39.42 -16.26 -17.60
CA LYS A 292 39.58 -17.60 -18.20
C LYS A 292 38.70 -17.76 -19.45
N VAL A 293 37.44 -17.29 -19.40
CA VAL A 293 36.53 -17.31 -20.56
C VAL A 293 37.00 -16.38 -21.68
N LYS A 294 37.48 -15.17 -21.37
CA LYS A 294 38.04 -14.24 -22.38
C LYS A 294 39.30 -14.78 -23.05
N ALA A 295 40.16 -15.50 -22.30
CA ALA A 295 41.32 -16.18 -22.87
C ALA A 295 40.89 -17.26 -23.88
N LEU A 296 39.93 -18.11 -23.50
CA LEU A 296 39.34 -19.12 -24.39
C LEU A 296 38.64 -18.49 -25.61
N GLU A 297 37.94 -17.36 -25.45
CA GLU A 297 37.33 -16.61 -26.57
C GLU A 297 38.40 -16.11 -27.55
N LYS A 298 39.52 -15.57 -27.04
CA LYS A 298 40.66 -15.11 -27.85
C LYS A 298 41.33 -16.27 -28.59
N ASP A 299 41.51 -17.41 -27.95
CA ASP A 299 42.08 -18.63 -28.54
C ASP A 299 41.14 -19.29 -29.56
N MET A 300 39.83 -19.16 -29.41
CA MET A 300 38.87 -19.58 -30.43
C MET A 300 38.81 -18.58 -31.59
N SER A 301 38.97 -17.28 -31.32
CA SER A 301 39.04 -16.22 -32.34
C SER A 301 40.27 -16.37 -33.24
N SER A 302 41.45 -16.67 -32.68
CA SER A 302 42.66 -16.95 -33.47
C SER A 302 42.48 -18.18 -34.37
N LYS A 303 42.02 -19.32 -33.80
CA LYS A 303 41.69 -20.55 -34.56
C LYS A 303 40.67 -20.29 -35.67
N VAL A 304 39.64 -19.49 -35.43
CA VAL A 304 38.67 -19.08 -36.47
C VAL A 304 39.32 -18.17 -37.54
N SER A 305 40.31 -17.35 -37.18
CA SER A 305 41.09 -16.59 -38.17
C SER A 305 41.96 -17.48 -39.05
N ASP A 306 42.57 -18.52 -38.48
CA ASP A 306 43.45 -19.44 -39.20
C ASP A 306 42.66 -20.40 -40.09
N MET A 307 41.54 -20.94 -39.60
CA MET A 307 40.57 -21.68 -40.41
C MET A 307 40.03 -20.83 -41.58
N LYS A 308 39.86 -19.51 -41.40
CA LYS A 308 39.50 -18.60 -42.51
C LYS A 308 40.63 -18.45 -43.53
N LYS A 309 41.90 -18.35 -43.10
CA LYS A 309 43.06 -18.31 -44.03
C LYS A 309 43.12 -19.58 -44.88
N VAL A 310 43.04 -20.74 -44.25
CA VAL A 310 43.01 -22.05 -44.94
C VAL A 310 41.82 -22.14 -45.90
N TYR A 311 40.62 -21.72 -45.48
CA TYR A 311 39.45 -21.67 -46.37
C TYR A 311 39.66 -20.73 -47.56
N THR A 312 40.27 -19.54 -47.38
CA THR A 312 40.59 -18.66 -48.51
C THR A 312 41.66 -19.23 -49.44
N GLN A 313 42.66 -19.94 -48.91
CA GLN A 313 43.70 -20.60 -49.71
C GLN A 313 43.10 -21.73 -50.57
N MET A 314 42.37 -22.66 -49.93
CA MET A 314 41.63 -23.73 -50.60
C MET A 314 40.69 -23.18 -51.68
N ARG A 315 40.01 -22.05 -51.42
CA ARG A 315 39.15 -21.39 -52.41
C ARG A 315 39.94 -20.71 -53.54
N THR A 316 41.12 -20.17 -53.30
CA THR A 316 41.99 -19.67 -54.39
C THR A 316 42.63 -20.80 -55.21
N GLU A 317 42.78 -21.99 -54.65
CA GLU A 317 43.21 -23.19 -55.39
C GLU A 317 42.05 -23.76 -56.20
N GLN A 318 40.85 -23.86 -55.63
CA GLN A 318 39.64 -24.21 -56.36
C GLN A 318 39.41 -23.25 -57.55
N ASN A 319 39.45 -21.93 -57.32
CA ASN A 319 39.35 -20.91 -58.38
C ASN A 319 40.50 -20.94 -59.43
N LYS A 320 41.57 -21.74 -59.24
CA LYS A 320 42.57 -22.04 -60.29
C LYS A 320 42.18 -23.28 -61.06
N PHE A 321 41.84 -24.38 -60.38
CA PHE A 321 41.36 -25.58 -61.03
C PHE A 321 40.10 -25.31 -61.87
N ASP A 322 39.17 -24.48 -61.39
CA ASP A 322 38.00 -24.03 -62.16
C ASP A 322 38.40 -23.29 -63.46
N LYS A 323 39.55 -22.62 -63.51
CA LYS A 323 40.07 -21.97 -64.72
C LYS A 323 40.84 -22.93 -65.62
N GLU A 324 41.72 -23.74 -65.04
CA GLU A 324 42.46 -24.79 -65.76
C GLU A 324 41.49 -25.77 -66.46
N LEU A 325 40.32 -26.02 -65.85
CA LEU A 325 39.24 -26.81 -66.43
C LEU A 325 38.55 -26.08 -67.60
N ILE A 326 38.24 -24.79 -67.47
CA ILE A 326 37.71 -23.96 -68.58
C ILE A 326 38.72 -23.85 -69.72
N ASP A 327 40.01 -23.66 -69.44
CA ASP A 327 41.06 -23.58 -70.45
C ASP A 327 41.19 -24.92 -71.20
N VAL A 328 41.08 -26.06 -70.51
CA VAL A 328 41.03 -27.40 -71.13
C VAL A 328 39.74 -27.64 -71.91
N GLU A 329 38.57 -27.16 -71.46
CA GLU A 329 37.33 -27.20 -72.23
C GLU A 329 37.47 -26.42 -73.55
N ASN A 330 38.08 -25.23 -73.51
CA ASN A 330 38.39 -24.45 -74.72
C ASN A 330 39.39 -25.17 -75.66
N GLU A 331 40.43 -25.83 -75.12
CA GLU A 331 41.36 -26.64 -75.94
C GLU A 331 40.66 -27.84 -76.59
N ILE A 332 39.72 -28.48 -75.89
CA ILE A 332 38.89 -29.57 -76.43
C ILE A 332 37.99 -29.05 -77.55
N ASP A 333 37.30 -27.92 -77.34
CA ASP A 333 36.45 -27.31 -78.37
C ASP A 333 37.26 -26.95 -79.63
N ILE A 334 38.45 -26.34 -79.47
CA ILE A 334 39.36 -26.05 -80.61
C ILE A 334 39.78 -27.35 -81.33
N CYS A 335 40.07 -28.43 -80.59
CA CYS A 335 40.41 -29.72 -81.18
C CYS A 335 39.22 -30.37 -81.91
N CYS A 336 38.00 -30.26 -81.38
CA CYS A 336 36.77 -30.70 -82.04
C CYS A 336 36.47 -29.89 -83.31
N ASP A 337 36.68 -28.58 -83.24
CA ASP A 337 36.50 -27.66 -84.36
C ASP A 337 37.53 -27.93 -85.48
N ASP A 338 38.79 -28.27 -85.14
CA ASP A 338 39.81 -28.67 -86.12
C ASP A 338 39.64 -30.11 -86.63
N LEU A 339 39.06 -31.01 -85.84
CA LEU A 339 38.58 -32.32 -86.31
C LEU A 339 37.46 -32.16 -87.34
N ALA A 340 36.46 -31.32 -87.08
CA ALA A 340 35.38 -31.03 -88.04
C ALA A 340 35.93 -30.46 -89.36
N LYS A 341 36.88 -29.52 -89.29
CA LYS A 341 37.60 -29.00 -90.48
C LYS A 341 38.42 -30.09 -91.17
N ALA A 342 38.96 -31.08 -90.45
CA ALA A 342 39.68 -32.21 -91.06
C ALA A 342 38.72 -33.19 -91.74
N GLU A 343 37.58 -33.51 -91.13
CA GLU A 343 36.52 -34.33 -91.73
C GLU A 343 35.92 -33.66 -92.97
N GLU A 344 35.73 -32.34 -92.98
CA GLU A 344 35.29 -31.61 -94.18
C GLU A 344 36.35 -31.66 -95.30
N ARG A 345 37.65 -31.56 -94.96
CA ARG A 345 38.73 -31.80 -95.93
C ARG A 345 38.65 -33.24 -96.48
N VAL A 346 38.47 -34.26 -95.64
CA VAL A 346 38.30 -35.65 -96.09
C VAL A 346 37.03 -35.82 -96.95
N SER A 347 35.94 -35.14 -96.62
CA SER A 347 34.70 -35.08 -97.40
C SER A 347 34.94 -34.47 -98.80
N THR A 348 35.70 -33.38 -98.88
CA THR A 348 36.02 -32.74 -100.18
C THR A 348 37.06 -33.52 -100.99
N TRP A 349 38.02 -34.18 -100.36
CA TRP A 349 38.95 -35.09 -101.04
C TRP A 349 38.25 -36.36 -101.56
N THR A 350 37.38 -36.99 -100.77
CA THR A 350 36.61 -38.16 -101.21
C THR A 350 35.58 -37.80 -102.30
N LYS A 351 34.95 -36.61 -102.24
CA LYS A 351 34.15 -36.07 -103.36
C LYS A 351 34.99 -35.91 -104.63
N LYS A 352 36.19 -35.32 -104.55
CA LYS A 352 37.11 -35.20 -105.70
C LYS A 352 37.62 -36.54 -106.21
N GLU A 353 37.84 -37.52 -105.33
CA GLU A 353 38.19 -38.89 -105.72
C GLU A 353 37.02 -39.58 -106.43
N LEU A 354 35.78 -39.36 -105.97
CA LEU A 354 34.56 -39.83 -106.63
C LEU A 354 34.32 -39.14 -107.99
N GLU A 355 34.65 -37.85 -108.12
CA GLU A 355 34.62 -37.12 -109.40
C GLU A 355 35.70 -37.59 -110.37
N ASN A 356 36.92 -37.83 -109.90
CA ASN A 356 37.97 -38.47 -110.70
C ASN A 356 37.57 -39.89 -111.13
N LYS A 357 36.96 -40.68 -110.24
CA LYS A 357 36.40 -42.02 -110.58
C LYS A 357 35.25 -41.94 -111.59
N LYS A 358 34.41 -40.89 -111.55
CA LYS A 358 33.38 -40.62 -112.57
C LYS A 358 33.99 -40.24 -113.91
N LEU A 359 35.00 -39.36 -113.93
CA LEU A 359 35.73 -38.98 -115.15
C LEU A 359 36.41 -40.20 -115.80
N PHE A 360 36.99 -41.08 -114.98
CA PHE A 360 37.62 -42.32 -115.47
C PHE A 360 36.62 -43.35 -116.02
N HIS A 361 35.33 -43.27 -115.68
CA HIS A 361 34.33 -44.28 -116.02
C HIS A 361 33.78 -44.20 -117.46
N THR A 362 34.32 -43.31 -118.29
CA THR A 362 33.88 -43.09 -119.68
C THR A 362 34.60 -44.01 -120.70
N PHE A 363 35.40 -44.97 -120.22
CA PHE A 363 35.91 -46.10 -121.02
C PHE A 363 35.39 -47.44 -120.46
N LEU A 364 34.75 -48.19 -121.36
CA LEU A 364 34.08 -49.51 -121.27
C LEU A 364 34.85 -50.63 -120.52
N PRO A 365 34.21 -51.79 -120.16
CA PRO A 365 32.79 -52.04 -119.81
C PRO A 365 32.58 -53.05 -118.63
N GLN A 366 31.31 -53.37 -118.30
CA GLN A 366 30.84 -54.42 -117.34
C GLN A 366 31.12 -54.12 -115.84
N GLY A 367 30.32 -54.57 -114.87
CA GLY A 367 29.01 -55.24 -114.89
C GLY A 367 28.55 -55.65 -113.48
N MET A 368 27.24 -55.60 -113.18
CA MET A 368 26.62 -55.71 -111.82
C MET A 368 27.01 -54.53 -110.89
N GLU A 369 26.24 -54.12 -109.87
CA GLU A 369 25.17 -54.79 -109.10
C GLU A 369 24.10 -53.77 -108.60
N ASN A 370 22.93 -54.24 -108.11
CA ASN A 370 21.81 -53.44 -107.54
C ASN A 370 20.94 -54.42 -106.71
N LYS A 371 20.38 -54.14 -105.52
CA LYS A 371 19.79 -52.94 -104.86
C LYS A 371 20.26 -52.87 -103.37
N LYS A 372 20.24 -51.74 -102.63
CA LYS A 372 19.11 -50.93 -102.07
C LYS A 372 18.08 -51.76 -101.27
N VAL A 373 17.41 -51.30 -100.20
CA VAL A 373 16.72 -50.02 -99.83
C VAL A 373 16.75 -49.91 -98.28
N SER A 374 16.62 -48.80 -97.52
CA SER A 374 16.28 -47.36 -97.70
C SER A 374 17.28 -46.45 -96.91
N GLU A 375 17.46 -45.13 -97.04
CA GLU A 375 16.71 -43.94 -97.55
C GLU A 375 15.83 -43.14 -96.53
N SER A 376 16.13 -41.82 -96.34
CA SER A 376 15.26 -40.65 -95.95
C SER A 376 14.61 -40.54 -94.55
N ASN A 377 14.34 -39.38 -93.90
CA ASN A 377 14.47 -37.90 -94.10
C ASN A 377 14.24 -37.21 -92.70
N GLU A 378 14.20 -35.88 -92.40
CA GLU A 378 14.23 -34.59 -93.11
C GLU A 378 14.63 -33.45 -92.11
N ASN A 379 15.09 -32.29 -92.63
CA ASN A 379 14.78 -30.87 -92.34
C ASN A 379 14.09 -30.46 -91.00
N GLU A 380 14.28 -29.27 -90.40
CA GLU A 380 15.03 -28.04 -90.75
C GLU A 380 15.11 -27.04 -89.55
N SER A 381 15.85 -25.93 -89.72
CA SER A 381 15.58 -24.50 -89.35
C SER A 381 14.83 -24.09 -88.06
N GLN A 382 15.10 -22.96 -87.38
CA GLN A 382 16.21 -21.99 -87.33
C GLN A 382 15.93 -20.94 -86.20
N ASP A 383 16.97 -20.28 -85.68
CA ASP A 383 16.97 -18.98 -84.95
C ASP A 383 16.29 -18.83 -83.57
N GLY A 384 16.85 -17.95 -82.72
CA GLY A 384 16.32 -17.65 -81.37
C GLY A 384 17.36 -17.08 -80.39
N SER A 385 17.96 -15.93 -80.70
CA SER A 385 19.13 -15.34 -80.02
C SER A 385 18.94 -14.87 -78.56
N ASP A 386 20.02 -15.07 -77.78
CA ASP A 386 20.63 -14.16 -76.79
C ASP A 386 19.97 -13.81 -75.43
N SER A 387 20.76 -14.15 -74.39
CA SER A 387 21.25 -13.29 -73.28
C SER A 387 20.56 -13.25 -71.89
N ASP A 388 21.42 -13.53 -70.91
CA ASP A 388 21.62 -12.83 -69.63
C ASP A 388 20.55 -12.79 -68.51
N SER A 389 20.78 -13.62 -67.48
CA SER A 389 21.43 -13.21 -66.21
C SER A 389 20.80 -13.66 -64.86
N GLU A 390 21.68 -14.23 -64.03
CA GLU A 390 21.75 -14.14 -62.55
C GLU A 390 20.63 -14.68 -61.60
N SER A 391 20.98 -15.79 -60.94
CA SER A 391 21.26 -15.85 -59.48
C SER A 391 20.22 -15.30 -58.46
N GLY A 392 19.44 -16.18 -57.80
CA GLY A 392 18.43 -15.75 -56.80
C GLY A 392 18.03 -16.73 -55.67
N ILE A 393 18.96 -17.26 -54.87
CA ILE A 393 18.64 -18.29 -53.85
C ILE A 393 17.95 -17.75 -52.57
N LYS A 394 16.69 -18.14 -52.37
CA LYS A 394 15.94 -18.41 -51.10
C LYS A 394 15.98 -17.37 -49.95
N LYS A 395 14.79 -17.02 -49.41
CA LYS A 395 14.44 -17.38 -48.00
C LYS A 395 12.95 -17.19 -47.58
N LYS A 396 12.29 -18.34 -47.35
CA LYS A 396 11.18 -18.63 -46.42
C LYS A 396 10.22 -17.48 -46.04
N ASN A 397 8.95 -17.59 -46.41
CA ASN A 397 7.82 -17.21 -45.54
C ASN A 397 6.97 -18.46 -45.32
N THR A 398 6.88 -18.93 -44.07
CA THR A 398 5.87 -19.92 -43.65
C THR A 398 4.59 -19.17 -43.30
N LYS A 399 3.47 -19.57 -43.92
CA LYS A 399 2.14 -19.41 -43.31
C LYS A 399 1.84 -20.67 -42.51
N GLU A 400 0.93 -20.55 -41.54
CA GLU A 400 0.31 -21.71 -40.90
C GLU A 400 -0.82 -22.20 -41.82
N GLU A 401 -0.80 -23.47 -42.20
CA GLU A 401 -1.86 -24.10 -42.97
C GLU A 401 -2.80 -24.84 -42.01
N ALA A 402 -4.09 -24.50 -42.07
CA ALA A 402 -5.12 -25.28 -41.41
C ALA A 402 -5.26 -26.63 -42.15
N PHE A 403 -5.56 -27.70 -41.40
CA PHE A 403 -5.66 -29.05 -41.94
C PHE A 403 -7.01 -29.26 -42.67
N THR A 404 -7.21 -28.55 -43.78
CA THR A 404 -8.26 -28.82 -44.76
C THR A 404 -7.90 -30.05 -45.60
N SER A 405 -8.91 -30.68 -46.20
CA SER A 405 -8.76 -31.93 -46.97
C SER A 405 -7.72 -31.85 -48.08
N LEU A 406 -7.08 -32.99 -48.37
CA LEU A 406 -6.20 -33.16 -49.53
C LEU A 406 -6.94 -32.75 -50.83
N PRO A 407 -6.30 -32.04 -51.77
CA PRO A 407 -6.89 -31.75 -53.07
C PRO A 407 -7.02 -33.02 -53.92
N ASP A 408 -8.20 -33.23 -54.50
CA ASP A 408 -8.39 -34.23 -55.55
C ASP A 408 -7.90 -33.66 -56.89
N LEU A 409 -6.88 -34.31 -57.50
CA LEU A 409 -6.33 -33.88 -58.79
C LEU A 409 -7.19 -34.37 -59.96
N THR A 410 -7.26 -33.58 -61.02
CA THR A 410 -7.92 -33.96 -62.28
C THR A 410 -7.05 -34.88 -63.13
N THR A 411 -7.68 -35.63 -64.05
CA THR A 411 -7.06 -36.73 -64.81
C THR A 411 -6.01 -36.31 -65.86
N GLU A 412 -5.79 -35.01 -66.03
CA GLU A 412 -4.83 -34.46 -66.98
C GLU A 412 -3.51 -34.12 -66.28
N GLU A 413 -3.56 -33.40 -65.15
CA GLU A 413 -2.40 -33.12 -64.29
C GLU A 413 -1.69 -34.40 -63.81
N ALA A 414 -2.45 -35.49 -63.64
CA ALA A 414 -1.92 -36.79 -63.21
C ALA A 414 -0.93 -37.45 -64.20
N LYS A 415 -0.79 -36.96 -65.44
CA LYS A 415 0.11 -37.53 -66.45
C LYS A 415 1.52 -36.92 -66.44
N ASP A 416 1.64 -35.64 -66.11
CA ASP A 416 2.93 -34.92 -66.08
C ASP A 416 3.64 -35.01 -64.72
N ILE A 417 2.99 -35.58 -63.71
CA ILE A 417 3.58 -35.79 -62.38
C ILE A 417 4.52 -37.00 -62.41
N ASP A 418 5.83 -36.70 -62.47
CA ASP A 418 6.90 -37.68 -62.33
C ASP A 418 6.78 -38.47 -61.01
N LEU A 419 6.31 -39.72 -61.14
CA LEU A 419 6.04 -40.64 -60.06
C LEU A 419 7.30 -41.00 -59.25
N SER A 420 8.52 -40.88 -59.80
CA SER A 420 9.74 -41.06 -59.02
C SER A 420 9.92 -39.90 -58.06
N LYS A 421 9.94 -38.67 -58.59
CA LYS A 421 10.11 -37.44 -57.79
C LYS A 421 9.06 -37.31 -56.68
N LEU A 422 7.83 -37.81 -56.90
CA LEU A 422 6.79 -37.86 -55.87
C LEU A 422 7.07 -38.94 -54.80
N ARG A 423 7.50 -40.14 -55.20
CA ARG A 423 7.92 -41.21 -54.26
C ARG A 423 9.11 -40.76 -53.39
N ASP A 424 10.07 -40.06 -53.96
CA ASP A 424 11.24 -39.56 -53.24
C ASP A 424 10.88 -38.47 -52.22
N LYS A 425 9.97 -37.55 -52.58
CA LYS A 425 9.37 -36.60 -51.61
C LYS A 425 8.62 -37.32 -50.48
N ILE A 426 7.81 -38.33 -50.80
CA ILE A 426 7.09 -39.14 -49.81
C ILE A 426 8.07 -39.89 -48.89
N ARG A 427 9.21 -40.35 -49.42
CA ARG A 427 10.28 -41.01 -48.64
C ARG A 427 10.95 -40.04 -47.67
N ALA A 428 11.36 -38.87 -48.17
CA ALA A 428 11.97 -37.82 -47.36
C ALA A 428 11.03 -37.33 -46.23
N LEU A 429 9.76 -37.09 -46.55
CA LEU A 429 8.75 -36.69 -45.56
C LEU A 429 8.45 -37.81 -44.54
N LYS A 430 8.42 -39.09 -44.96
CA LYS A 430 8.31 -40.21 -44.01
C LYS A 430 9.52 -40.27 -43.08
N GLU A 431 10.72 -40.06 -43.58
CA GLU A 431 11.91 -39.99 -42.73
C GLU A 431 11.89 -38.80 -41.77
N GLU A 432 11.43 -37.62 -42.17
CA GLU A 432 11.23 -36.49 -41.24
C GLU A 432 10.17 -36.81 -40.18
N VAL A 433 9.05 -37.41 -40.58
CA VAL A 433 8.00 -37.86 -39.65
C VAL A 433 8.50 -38.92 -38.68
N ASP A 434 9.31 -39.89 -39.11
CA ASP A 434 9.84 -40.94 -38.23
C ASP A 434 11.01 -40.44 -37.35
N LYS A 435 11.77 -39.42 -37.80
CA LYS A 435 12.69 -38.64 -36.94
C LYS A 435 11.92 -37.85 -35.88
N MET A 436 10.78 -37.26 -36.24
CA MET A 436 9.89 -36.54 -35.31
C MET A 436 9.22 -37.48 -34.31
N LYS A 437 8.65 -38.61 -34.73
CA LYS A 437 8.00 -39.61 -33.84
C LYS A 437 8.91 -40.10 -32.73
N LYS A 438 10.22 -40.29 -33.00
CA LYS A 438 11.20 -40.68 -31.98
C LYS A 438 11.39 -39.65 -30.87
N ASN A 439 11.04 -38.38 -31.12
CA ASN A 439 11.20 -37.26 -30.21
C ASN A 439 9.86 -36.74 -29.64
N VAL A 440 8.72 -37.18 -30.16
CA VAL A 440 7.38 -36.79 -29.67
C VAL A 440 6.96 -37.73 -28.54
N ASN A 441 7.12 -37.28 -27.30
CA ASN A 441 6.59 -37.99 -26.14
C ASN A 441 5.06 -37.82 -26.07
N MET A 442 4.32 -38.81 -26.60
CA MET A 442 2.85 -38.84 -26.54
C MET A 442 2.31 -38.85 -25.09
N GLY A 443 3.07 -39.41 -24.14
CA GLY A 443 2.69 -39.45 -22.72
C GLY A 443 2.59 -38.07 -22.05
N ALA A 444 3.25 -37.05 -22.62
CA ALA A 444 3.17 -35.67 -22.11
C ALA A 444 1.74 -35.09 -22.18
N ILE A 445 0.88 -35.61 -23.06
CA ILE A 445 -0.54 -35.22 -23.15
C ILE A 445 -1.32 -35.78 -21.94
N ASP A 446 -1.11 -37.04 -21.60
CA ASP A 446 -1.77 -37.69 -20.45
C ASP A 446 -1.23 -37.15 -19.12
N GLU A 447 0.07 -36.85 -19.03
CA GLU A 447 0.69 -36.16 -17.89
C GLU A 447 0.11 -34.75 -17.72
N TYR A 448 -0.04 -33.98 -18.80
CA TYR A 448 -0.67 -32.66 -18.76
C TYR A 448 -2.13 -32.74 -18.29
N LEU A 449 -2.94 -33.67 -18.83
CA LEU A 449 -4.35 -33.83 -18.44
C LEU A 449 -4.50 -34.25 -16.97
N LYS A 450 -3.64 -35.15 -16.46
CA LYS A 450 -3.59 -35.48 -15.03
C LYS A 450 -3.26 -34.24 -14.21
N ARG A 451 -2.22 -33.50 -14.59
CA ARG A 451 -1.71 -32.35 -13.83
C ARG A 451 -2.63 -31.13 -13.87
N ASP A 452 -3.39 -30.94 -14.95
CA ASP A 452 -4.46 -29.95 -15.04
C ASP A 452 -5.63 -30.30 -14.10
N SER A 453 -5.94 -31.59 -13.95
CA SER A 453 -6.94 -32.05 -12.98
C SER A 453 -6.47 -31.92 -11.52
N GLU A 454 -5.21 -32.24 -11.21
CA GLU A 454 -4.57 -31.99 -9.92
C GLU A 454 -4.60 -30.49 -9.56
N TYR A 455 -4.15 -29.65 -10.49
CA TYR A 455 -4.15 -28.20 -10.33
C TYR A 455 -5.57 -27.64 -10.10
N SER A 456 -6.55 -28.12 -10.86
CA SER A 456 -7.96 -27.74 -10.70
C SER A 456 -8.58 -28.16 -9.36
N LEU A 457 -8.02 -29.15 -8.68
CA LEU A 457 -8.38 -29.51 -7.30
C LEU A 457 -7.64 -28.61 -6.30
N MET A 458 -6.32 -28.45 -6.43
CA MET A 458 -5.52 -27.61 -5.53
C MET A 458 -5.97 -26.14 -5.53
N VAL A 459 -6.44 -25.61 -6.66
CA VAL A 459 -7.04 -24.26 -6.73
C VAL A 459 -8.33 -24.17 -5.92
N LYS A 460 -9.21 -25.17 -5.99
CA LYS A 460 -10.47 -25.20 -5.20
C LYS A 460 -10.19 -25.36 -3.71
N ASP A 461 -9.20 -26.15 -3.33
CA ASP A 461 -8.78 -26.29 -1.93
C ASP A 461 -8.19 -24.98 -1.39
N LEU A 462 -7.42 -24.26 -2.22
CA LEU A 462 -6.89 -22.94 -1.89
C LEU A 462 -8.01 -21.90 -1.76
N GLU A 463 -8.97 -21.86 -2.69
CA GLU A 463 -10.17 -21.01 -2.60
C GLU A 463 -11.00 -21.32 -1.34
N GLY A 464 -11.23 -22.60 -1.05
CA GLY A 464 -11.92 -23.02 0.17
C GLY A 464 -11.16 -22.67 1.46
N ALA A 465 -9.83 -22.65 1.43
CA ALA A 465 -8.99 -22.21 2.54
C ALA A 465 -9.00 -20.68 2.71
N THR A 466 -8.97 -19.89 1.63
CA THR A 466 -9.03 -18.43 1.70
C THR A 466 -10.41 -17.95 2.16
N LEU A 467 -11.50 -18.59 1.72
CA LEU A 467 -12.86 -18.32 2.22
C LEU A 467 -12.94 -18.53 3.74
N LYS A 468 -12.51 -19.69 4.25
CA LYS A 468 -12.49 -19.99 5.70
C LYS A 468 -11.62 -19.00 6.49
N ARG A 469 -10.46 -18.58 5.93
CA ARG A 469 -9.59 -17.55 6.52
C ARG A 469 -10.33 -16.21 6.63
N ASP A 470 -11.04 -15.81 5.58
CA ASP A 470 -11.68 -14.49 5.51
C ASP A 470 -13.00 -14.45 6.30
N GLU A 471 -13.73 -15.57 6.39
CA GLU A 471 -14.81 -15.77 7.36
C GLU A 471 -14.30 -15.62 8.80
N ALA A 472 -13.23 -16.33 9.18
CA ALA A 472 -12.64 -16.25 10.51
C ALA A 472 -12.10 -14.83 10.82
N ARG A 473 -11.50 -14.15 9.83
CA ARG A 473 -11.07 -12.75 9.95
C ARG A 473 -12.25 -11.81 10.18
N ASN A 474 -13.31 -11.92 9.37
CA ASN A 474 -14.51 -11.10 9.51
C ASN A 474 -15.20 -11.32 10.87
N ALA A 475 -15.24 -12.57 11.36
CA ALA A 475 -15.70 -12.88 12.71
C ALA A 475 -14.85 -12.16 13.78
N CYS A 476 -13.52 -12.32 13.74
CA CYS A 476 -12.59 -11.64 14.65
C CYS A 476 -12.72 -10.11 14.62
N ASP A 477 -12.80 -9.50 13.44
CA ASP A 477 -12.91 -8.04 13.31
C ASP A 477 -14.31 -7.54 13.72
N SER A 478 -15.36 -8.35 13.62
CA SER A 478 -16.68 -8.04 14.20
C SER A 478 -16.69 -8.10 15.74
N LEU A 479 -15.99 -9.08 16.33
CA LEU A 479 -15.84 -9.22 17.78
C LEU A 479 -14.97 -8.10 18.37
N ARG A 480 -13.90 -7.70 17.66
CA ARG A 480 -13.06 -6.54 18.02
C ARG A 480 -13.86 -5.25 18.09
N LYS A 481 -14.75 -4.99 17.10
CA LYS A 481 -15.65 -3.83 17.11
C LYS A 481 -16.58 -3.85 18.32
N LYS A 482 -17.33 -4.95 18.52
CA LYS A 482 -18.20 -5.10 19.71
C LYS A 482 -17.45 -4.89 21.02
N ARG A 483 -16.26 -5.49 21.17
CA ARG A 483 -15.41 -5.31 22.36
C ARG A 483 -15.00 -3.84 22.57
N LEU A 484 -14.69 -3.11 21.50
CA LEU A 484 -14.35 -1.69 21.56
C LEU A 484 -15.58 -0.83 21.90
N ASP A 485 -16.72 -1.08 21.25
CA ASP A 485 -17.98 -0.34 21.48
C ASP A 485 -18.48 -0.53 22.92
N GLU A 486 -18.50 -1.77 23.41
CA GLU A 486 -18.85 -2.13 24.79
C GLU A 486 -17.87 -1.51 25.78
N PHE A 487 -16.55 -1.61 25.54
CA PHE A 487 -15.53 -1.00 26.40
C PHE A 487 -15.67 0.53 26.47
N MET A 488 -15.80 1.21 25.33
CA MET A 488 -15.89 2.68 25.29
C MET A 488 -17.19 3.19 25.92
N SER A 489 -18.31 2.48 25.74
CA SER A 489 -19.56 2.81 26.43
C SER A 489 -19.40 2.71 27.96
N GLY A 490 -18.87 1.59 28.46
CA GLY A 490 -18.62 1.39 29.90
C GLY A 490 -17.60 2.39 30.47
N PHE A 491 -16.49 2.62 29.77
CA PHE A 491 -15.45 3.57 30.16
C PHE A 491 -16.00 5.00 30.30
N SER A 492 -16.89 5.44 29.39
CA SER A 492 -17.52 6.76 29.48
C SER A 492 -18.41 6.89 30.72
N VAL A 493 -19.20 5.86 31.05
CA VAL A 493 -20.08 5.84 32.23
C VAL A 493 -19.26 5.81 33.52
N ILE A 494 -18.24 4.95 33.59
CA ILE A 494 -17.35 4.84 34.76
C ILE A 494 -16.60 6.16 35.00
N THR A 495 -16.08 6.80 33.96
CA THR A 495 -15.33 8.06 34.08
C THR A 495 -16.24 9.22 34.54
N LEU A 496 -17.45 9.31 34.00
CA LEU A 496 -18.44 10.30 34.44
C LEU A 496 -18.83 10.08 35.92
N LYS A 497 -19.05 8.82 36.33
CA LYS A 497 -19.42 8.49 37.71
C LYS A 497 -18.26 8.62 38.69
N LEU A 498 -17.03 8.33 38.28
CA LEU A 498 -15.83 8.61 39.07
C LEU A 498 -15.74 10.10 39.42
N LYS A 499 -15.97 10.99 38.45
CA LYS A 499 -15.93 12.43 38.66
C LYS A 499 -17.02 12.91 39.62
N GLU A 500 -18.25 12.43 39.47
CA GLU A 500 -19.35 12.69 40.42
C GLU A 500 -19.01 12.21 41.85
N MET A 501 -18.55 10.95 41.99
CA MET A 501 -18.30 10.35 43.31
C MET A 501 -17.10 10.99 44.00
N TYR A 502 -16.04 11.33 43.26
CA TYR A 502 -14.88 12.03 43.82
C TYR A 502 -15.28 13.43 44.32
N GLN A 503 -15.98 14.23 43.49
CA GLN A 503 -16.45 15.57 43.87
C GLN A 503 -17.35 15.54 45.10
N MET A 504 -18.23 14.52 45.23
CA MET A 504 -19.07 14.32 46.41
C MET A 504 -18.23 14.00 47.67
N ILE A 505 -17.30 13.05 47.58
CA ILE A 505 -16.52 12.55 48.72
C ILE A 505 -15.52 13.59 49.24
N THR A 506 -14.87 14.36 48.36
CA THR A 506 -13.87 15.37 48.75
C THR A 506 -14.42 16.78 48.88
N MET A 507 -15.72 16.98 48.61
CA MET A 507 -16.39 18.28 48.52
C MET A 507 -15.65 19.30 47.63
N GLY A 508 -15.12 18.81 46.49
CA GLY A 508 -14.37 19.58 45.51
C GLY A 508 -12.98 19.01 45.19
N GLY A 509 -12.44 19.39 44.04
CA GLY A 509 -11.38 18.64 43.36
C GLY A 509 -11.97 17.83 42.19
N ASP A 510 -11.11 17.24 41.35
CA ASP A 510 -11.52 16.51 40.15
C ASP A 510 -10.75 15.18 40.05
N ALA A 511 -11.32 14.19 39.38
CA ALA A 511 -10.72 12.89 39.13
C ALA A 511 -11.18 12.38 37.76
N GLU A 512 -10.23 11.98 36.91
CA GLU A 512 -10.48 11.60 35.51
C GLU A 512 -9.64 10.37 35.13
N LEU A 513 -10.13 9.62 34.15
CA LEU A 513 -9.43 8.48 33.54
C LEU A 513 -9.09 8.86 32.11
N GLU A 514 -7.81 8.75 31.78
CA GLU A 514 -7.26 9.07 30.46
C GLU A 514 -6.78 7.77 29.80
N LEU A 515 -7.20 7.52 28.57
CA LEU A 515 -6.63 6.45 27.74
C LEU A 515 -5.26 6.91 27.24
N VAL A 516 -4.24 6.05 27.28
CA VAL A 516 -2.89 6.41 26.80
C VAL A 516 -2.87 6.49 25.28
N ASP A 517 -3.43 5.48 24.60
CA ASP A 517 -3.82 5.56 23.20
C ASP A 517 -5.35 5.67 23.07
N SER A 518 -5.80 6.55 22.19
CA SER A 518 -7.20 6.77 21.83
C SER A 518 -7.68 5.90 20.66
N LEU A 519 -6.75 5.25 19.93
CA LEU A 519 -7.04 4.46 18.73
C LEU A 519 -7.18 2.95 19.05
N ASP A 520 -6.28 2.38 19.86
CA ASP A 520 -6.40 1.07 20.47
C ASP A 520 -6.25 1.16 22.02
N PRO A 521 -7.35 1.29 22.77
CA PRO A 521 -7.30 1.42 24.24
C PRO A 521 -6.84 0.14 24.97
N PHE A 522 -6.61 -0.96 24.24
CA PHE A 522 -6.15 -2.24 24.80
C PHE A 522 -4.62 -2.39 24.76
N SER A 523 -3.89 -1.42 24.20
CA SER A 523 -2.43 -1.45 24.00
C SER A 523 -1.64 -0.97 25.23
N GLU A 524 -1.78 0.31 25.58
CA GLU A 524 -0.97 1.01 26.60
C GLU A 524 -1.75 1.30 27.90
N GLY A 525 -3.05 1.00 27.93
CA GLY A 525 -3.88 1.03 29.13
C GLY A 525 -4.43 2.41 29.52
N ILE A 526 -4.64 2.60 30.83
CA ILE A 526 -5.40 3.72 31.40
C ILE A 526 -4.58 4.45 32.48
N VAL A 527 -4.46 5.76 32.37
CA VAL A 527 -3.87 6.64 33.38
C VAL A 527 -4.97 7.21 34.28
N PHE A 528 -4.82 7.04 35.60
CA PHE A 528 -5.70 7.67 36.59
C PHE A 528 -5.08 9.00 37.06
N SER A 529 -5.69 10.10 36.63
CA SER A 529 -5.30 11.47 37.00
C SER A 529 -6.28 12.05 38.04
N VAL A 530 -5.72 12.72 39.05
CA VAL A 530 -6.50 13.26 40.17
C VAL A 530 -5.98 14.65 40.55
N ARG A 531 -6.91 15.53 40.87
CA ARG A 531 -6.70 16.91 41.32
C ARG A 531 -7.40 17.11 42.67
N PRO A 532 -6.71 16.85 43.79
CA PRO A 532 -7.26 17.12 45.11
C PRO A 532 -7.63 18.61 45.28
N PRO A 533 -8.56 18.96 46.18
CA PRO A 533 -9.01 20.34 46.36
C PRO A 533 -7.84 21.29 46.66
N LYS A 534 -7.81 22.43 45.95
CA LYS A 534 -6.75 23.46 45.99
C LYS A 534 -5.36 22.97 45.55
N LYS A 535 -5.23 21.84 44.84
CA LYS A 535 -3.96 21.30 44.30
C LYS A 535 -3.98 21.17 42.77
N SER A 536 -2.82 20.87 42.20
CA SER A 536 -2.66 20.53 40.77
C SER A 536 -3.07 19.08 40.49
N TRP A 537 -3.32 18.78 39.22
CA TRP A 537 -3.37 17.41 38.70
C TRP A 537 -2.10 16.62 39.04
N LYS A 538 -2.26 15.35 39.38
CA LYS A 538 -1.21 14.35 39.61
C LYS A 538 -1.73 12.95 39.27
N ASN A 539 -0.85 12.09 38.76
CA ASN A 539 -1.11 10.65 38.70
C ASN A 539 -1.18 10.07 40.14
N ILE A 540 -2.11 9.14 40.38
CA ILE A 540 -2.37 8.51 41.69
C ILE A 540 -1.11 8.07 42.45
N ALA A 541 -0.08 7.55 41.77
CA ALA A 541 1.17 7.11 42.40
C ALA A 541 1.87 8.23 43.22
N ASN A 542 1.67 9.49 42.84
CA ASN A 542 2.31 10.68 43.44
C ASN A 542 1.41 11.44 44.46
N LEU A 543 0.28 10.86 44.85
CA LEU A 543 -0.62 11.40 45.88
C LEU A 543 -0.21 11.00 47.31
N SER A 544 -0.72 11.72 48.32
CA SER A 544 -0.62 11.35 49.73
C SER A 544 -1.38 10.06 50.05
N GLY A 545 -1.06 9.37 51.15
CA GLY A 545 -1.73 8.11 51.55
C GLY A 545 -3.26 8.22 51.63
N GLY A 546 -3.77 9.21 52.37
CA GLY A 546 -5.20 9.48 52.46
C GLY A 546 -5.83 10.03 51.16
N GLU A 547 -5.05 10.61 50.25
CA GLU A 547 -5.53 11.01 48.92
C GLU A 547 -5.64 9.79 48.00
N LYS A 548 -4.74 8.82 48.12
CA LYS A 548 -4.79 7.53 47.40
C LYS A 548 -6.02 6.71 47.83
N THR A 549 -6.26 6.53 49.12
CA THR A 549 -7.42 5.75 49.59
C THR A 549 -8.74 6.37 49.17
N LEU A 550 -8.90 7.70 49.24
CA LEU A 550 -10.10 8.38 48.72
C LEU A 550 -10.27 8.22 47.20
N SER A 551 -9.18 8.33 46.43
CA SER A 551 -9.22 8.17 44.96
C SER A 551 -9.60 6.74 44.57
N SER A 552 -9.03 5.73 45.25
CA SER A 552 -9.37 4.33 45.05
C SER A 552 -10.80 4.00 45.48
N LEU A 553 -11.29 4.53 46.61
CA LEU A 553 -12.68 4.36 47.05
C LEU A 553 -13.66 4.97 46.04
N ALA A 554 -13.39 6.17 45.53
CA ALA A 554 -14.22 6.80 44.49
C ALA A 554 -14.30 5.94 43.22
N LEU A 555 -13.19 5.30 42.81
CA LEU A 555 -13.17 4.37 41.67
C LEU A 555 -13.95 3.08 41.95
N VAL A 556 -13.81 2.47 43.14
CA VAL A 556 -14.60 1.29 43.55
C VAL A 556 -16.10 1.62 43.57
N PHE A 557 -16.49 2.81 44.02
CA PHE A 557 -17.90 3.24 44.02
C PHE A 557 -18.42 3.60 42.62
N ALA A 558 -17.57 4.09 41.71
CA ALA A 558 -17.94 4.28 40.30
C ALA A 558 -18.17 2.92 39.59
N LEU A 559 -17.30 1.94 39.86
CA LEU A 559 -17.46 0.57 39.36
C LEU A 559 -18.72 -0.10 39.93
N HIS A 560 -19.04 0.11 41.22
CA HIS A 560 -20.31 -0.34 41.82
C HIS A 560 -21.55 0.24 41.10
N HIS A 561 -21.49 1.50 40.69
CA HIS A 561 -22.61 2.12 39.97
C HIS A 561 -22.78 1.58 38.55
N TYR A 562 -21.69 1.12 37.91
CA TYR A 562 -21.75 0.48 36.60
C TYR A 562 -22.23 -0.98 36.68
N ASN A 563 -21.64 -1.78 37.58
CA ASN A 563 -22.02 -3.17 37.84
C ASN A 563 -22.22 -3.38 39.36
N PRO A 564 -23.45 -3.33 39.88
CA PRO A 564 -23.70 -3.43 41.32
C PRO A 564 -23.55 -4.87 41.82
N THR A 565 -22.43 -5.17 42.50
CA THR A 565 -22.27 -6.46 43.20
C THR A 565 -23.05 -6.44 44.53
N PRO A 566 -23.69 -7.56 44.94
CA PRO A 566 -24.60 -7.59 46.09
C PRO A 566 -23.89 -7.58 47.45
N LEU A 567 -22.58 -7.83 47.49
CA LEU A 567 -21.76 -7.90 48.70
C LEU A 567 -20.44 -7.14 48.49
N TYR A 568 -20.03 -6.38 49.50
CA TYR A 568 -18.72 -5.76 49.64
C TYR A 568 -18.13 -6.10 51.01
N VAL A 569 -16.83 -6.37 51.03
CA VAL A 569 -16.02 -6.49 52.25
C VAL A 569 -14.91 -5.46 52.16
N MET A 570 -14.74 -4.63 53.20
CA MET A 570 -13.76 -3.55 53.28
C MET A 570 -13.02 -3.65 54.61
N ASP A 571 -11.69 -3.68 54.55
CA ASP A 571 -10.81 -3.89 55.71
C ASP A 571 -9.86 -2.70 55.89
N GLU A 572 -9.83 -2.15 57.11
CA GLU A 572 -9.03 -0.98 57.56
C GLU A 572 -8.96 0.25 56.61
N ILE A 573 -9.95 0.43 55.73
CA ILE A 573 -9.97 1.47 54.67
C ILE A 573 -9.85 2.91 55.19
N ASP A 574 -10.15 3.13 56.47
CA ASP A 574 -10.16 4.40 57.17
C ASP A 574 -8.88 4.70 57.95
N ALA A 575 -7.94 3.74 58.06
CA ALA A 575 -6.67 3.91 58.77
C ALA A 575 -5.90 5.15 58.30
N ALA A 576 -5.85 5.40 56.98
CA ALA A 576 -5.14 6.54 56.37
C ALA A 576 -6.02 7.79 56.15
N LEU A 577 -7.28 7.81 56.59
CA LEU A 577 -8.23 8.91 56.38
C LEU A 577 -8.24 9.91 57.56
N ASP A 578 -8.82 11.10 57.33
CA ASP A 578 -9.10 12.09 58.38
C ASP A 578 -10.57 12.02 58.80
N TYR A 579 -10.89 12.36 60.06
CA TYR A 579 -12.22 12.13 60.68
C TYR A 579 -13.39 12.72 59.88
N LYS A 580 -13.19 13.88 59.23
CA LYS A 580 -14.19 14.49 58.35
C LYS A 580 -14.51 13.62 57.13
N ASN A 581 -13.47 13.14 56.46
CA ASN A 581 -13.60 12.32 55.26
C ASN A 581 -14.14 10.93 55.60
N VAL A 582 -13.75 10.37 56.75
CA VAL A 582 -14.33 9.15 57.32
C VAL A 582 -15.84 9.29 57.49
N SER A 583 -16.32 10.36 58.13
CA SER A 583 -17.76 10.60 58.30
C SER A 583 -18.52 10.82 56.99
N ILE A 584 -17.91 11.43 55.95
CA ILE A 584 -18.52 11.55 54.62
C ILE A 584 -18.65 10.17 53.95
N VAL A 585 -17.58 9.36 53.97
CA VAL A 585 -17.57 8.00 53.41
C VAL A 585 -18.56 7.08 54.14
N ALA A 586 -18.64 7.16 55.47
CA ALA A 586 -19.59 6.38 56.27
C ALA A 586 -21.05 6.71 55.91
N ASN A 587 -21.40 7.99 55.80
CA ASN A 587 -22.73 8.43 55.35
C ASN A 587 -23.03 7.97 53.91
N TYR A 588 -22.06 8.07 53.00
CA TYR A 588 -22.23 7.62 51.62
C TYR A 588 -22.46 6.11 51.52
N ILE A 589 -21.69 5.30 52.24
CA ILE A 589 -21.92 3.84 52.29
C ILE A 589 -23.30 3.55 52.89
N LYS A 590 -23.69 4.25 53.97
CA LYS A 590 -25.00 4.10 54.62
C LYS A 590 -26.18 4.44 53.69
N GLU A 591 -26.01 5.34 52.73
CA GLU A 591 -27.02 5.57 51.70
C GLU A 591 -27.06 4.44 50.66
N ARG A 592 -25.91 3.84 50.33
CA ARG A 592 -25.79 2.74 49.36
C ARG A 592 -26.17 1.36 49.91
N THR A 593 -26.22 1.13 51.22
CA THR A 593 -26.61 -0.18 51.80
C THR A 593 -28.02 -0.63 51.42
N LYS A 594 -28.87 0.27 50.90
CA LYS A 594 -30.21 -0.05 50.36
C LYS A 594 -30.18 -1.12 49.26
N ASN A 595 -29.11 -1.19 48.46
CA ASN A 595 -29.03 -2.03 47.27
C ASN A 595 -27.92 -3.11 47.33
N ALA A 596 -27.02 -3.05 48.30
CA ALA A 596 -25.92 -4.00 48.47
C ALA A 596 -25.49 -4.12 49.94
N GLN A 597 -25.05 -5.30 50.36
CA GLN A 597 -24.55 -5.54 51.70
C GLN A 597 -23.09 -5.07 51.82
N PHE A 598 -22.80 -4.20 52.78
CA PHE A 598 -21.43 -3.78 53.12
C PHE A 598 -21.02 -4.38 54.46
N ILE A 599 -19.87 -5.06 54.48
CA ILE A 599 -19.18 -5.52 55.68
C ILE A 599 -17.91 -4.68 55.81
N ILE A 600 -17.79 -3.92 56.89
CA ILE A 600 -16.66 -3.01 57.13
C ILE A 600 -15.96 -3.44 58.43
N ILE A 601 -14.65 -3.62 58.35
CA ILE A 601 -13.76 -3.77 59.50
C ILE A 601 -13.03 -2.42 59.65
N SER A 602 -13.17 -1.80 60.83
CA SER A 602 -12.61 -0.48 61.15
C SER A 602 -12.45 -0.35 62.67
N LEU A 603 -11.44 0.43 63.07
CA LEU A 603 -11.15 0.76 64.46
C LEU A 603 -11.65 2.18 64.86
N ARG A 604 -12.33 2.91 63.97
CA ARG A 604 -12.79 4.29 64.23
C ARG A 604 -14.30 4.38 64.38
N ASN A 605 -14.73 4.95 65.50
CA ASN A 605 -16.13 5.15 65.87
C ASN A 605 -16.98 5.71 64.71
N ASN A 606 -16.51 6.75 64.03
CA ASN A 606 -17.20 7.43 62.92
C ASN A 606 -17.59 6.52 61.73
N MET A 607 -16.95 5.35 61.55
CA MET A 607 -17.35 4.38 60.52
C MET A 607 -18.50 3.49 61.00
N PHE A 608 -18.39 2.93 62.21
CA PHE A 608 -19.29 1.89 62.70
C PHE A 608 -20.47 2.42 63.53
N GLU A 609 -20.46 3.70 63.93
CA GLU A 609 -21.58 4.39 64.58
C GLU A 609 -22.88 4.32 63.76
N LEU A 610 -22.78 4.30 62.42
CA LEU A 610 -23.91 4.21 61.50
C LEU A 610 -24.34 2.75 61.17
N ALA A 611 -23.70 1.72 61.75
CA ALA A 611 -23.92 0.33 61.39
C ALA A 611 -25.21 -0.27 61.99
N ASP A 612 -25.98 -1.01 61.18
CA ASP A 612 -27.23 -1.68 61.63
C ASP A 612 -26.97 -2.89 62.55
N ARG A 613 -25.76 -3.44 62.48
CA ARG A 613 -25.23 -4.51 63.33
C ARG A 613 -23.73 -4.28 63.54
N LEU A 614 -23.27 -4.55 64.76
CA LEU A 614 -21.86 -4.56 65.14
C LEU A 614 -21.42 -6.00 65.40
N VAL A 615 -20.17 -6.30 65.05
CA VAL A 615 -19.53 -7.60 65.33
C VAL A 615 -18.27 -7.33 66.15
N GLY A 616 -18.34 -7.59 67.46
CA GLY A 616 -17.18 -7.51 68.34
C GLY A 616 -16.36 -8.78 68.22
N ILE A 617 -15.06 -8.64 67.95
CA ILE A 617 -14.10 -9.76 67.95
C ILE A 617 -13.20 -9.60 69.18
N TYR A 618 -13.01 -10.69 69.93
CA TYR A 618 -12.18 -10.70 71.12
C TYR A 618 -11.39 -12.01 71.22
N LYS A 619 -10.28 -12.02 71.95
CA LYS A 619 -9.37 -13.17 72.05
C LYS A 619 -9.18 -13.57 73.51
N THR A 620 -9.36 -14.85 73.81
CA THR A 620 -9.24 -15.42 75.16
C THR A 620 -8.54 -16.76 75.05
N GLU A 621 -7.51 -17.02 75.87
CA GLU A 621 -6.76 -18.30 75.86
C GLU A 621 -6.24 -18.66 74.45
N ASN A 622 -5.74 -17.65 73.73
CA ASN A 622 -5.38 -17.69 72.30
C ASN A 622 -6.50 -18.02 71.29
N ALA A 623 -7.71 -18.41 71.73
CA ALA A 623 -8.87 -18.59 70.85
C ALA A 623 -9.56 -17.25 70.52
N THR A 624 -9.76 -16.98 69.23
CA THR A 624 -10.56 -15.85 68.77
C THR A 624 -12.05 -16.20 68.82
N LYS A 625 -12.84 -15.35 69.47
CA LYS A 625 -14.30 -15.46 69.62
C LYS A 625 -14.95 -14.19 69.07
N SER A 626 -16.22 -14.29 68.64
CA SER A 626 -16.98 -13.13 68.17
C SER A 626 -18.36 -13.07 68.82
N ILE A 627 -18.87 -11.85 68.97
CA ILE A 627 -20.20 -11.54 69.49
C ILE A 627 -20.89 -10.55 68.56
N THR A 628 -22.17 -10.77 68.27
CA THR A 628 -22.95 -9.88 67.38
C THR A 628 -23.94 -9.05 68.20
N ILE A 629 -23.99 -7.75 67.92
CA ILE A 629 -24.73 -6.76 68.69
C ILE A 629 -25.60 -5.94 67.73
N ASN A 630 -26.84 -5.64 68.13
CA ASN A 630 -27.73 -4.75 67.40
C ASN A 630 -27.87 -3.42 68.18
N PRO A 631 -27.25 -2.32 67.74
CA PRO A 631 -27.25 -1.07 68.49
C PRO A 631 -28.66 -0.45 68.61
N ALA A 632 -29.49 -0.55 67.57
CA ALA A 632 -30.85 -0.01 67.58
C ALA A 632 -31.72 -0.63 68.70
N LYS A 633 -31.64 -1.94 68.93
CA LYS A 633 -32.34 -2.62 70.04
C LYS A 633 -31.84 -2.20 71.42
N ILE A 634 -30.54 -1.93 71.57
CA ILE A 634 -29.97 -1.43 72.83
C ILE A 634 -30.49 -0.01 73.10
N MET A 635 -30.41 0.87 72.11
CA MET A 635 -30.83 2.27 72.23
C MET A 635 -32.34 2.39 72.49
N GLN A 636 -33.18 1.51 71.91
CA GLN A 636 -34.61 1.42 72.25
C GLN A 636 -34.82 1.02 73.72
N LYS A 637 -34.14 -0.03 74.21
CA LYS A 637 -34.29 -0.50 75.59
C LYS A 637 -33.78 0.51 76.61
N GLN A 638 -32.69 1.21 76.31
CA GLN A 638 -32.18 2.31 77.13
C GLN A 638 -33.17 3.48 77.17
N ASN A 639 -33.80 3.83 76.04
CA ASN A 639 -34.82 4.89 76.01
C ASN A 639 -36.12 4.53 76.76
N GLN A 640 -36.46 3.23 76.88
CA GLN A 640 -37.58 2.76 77.72
C GLN A 640 -37.28 2.95 79.21
N LEU A 641 -36.14 2.42 79.68
CA LEU A 641 -35.64 2.63 81.05
C LEU A 641 -35.51 4.12 81.41
N SER A 642 -35.10 4.96 80.44
CA SER A 642 -34.99 6.43 80.58
C SER A 642 -36.33 7.19 80.55
N LYS A 643 -37.44 6.51 80.31
CA LYS A 643 -38.80 7.02 80.52
C LYS A 643 -39.34 6.54 81.86
N GLU A 644 -39.23 5.24 82.14
CA GLU A 644 -39.66 4.63 83.41
C GLU A 644 -39.09 5.35 84.64
N HIS A 645 -37.83 5.82 84.60
CA HIS A 645 -37.27 6.66 85.67
C HIS A 645 -37.92 8.06 85.77
N ARG A 646 -38.21 8.72 84.64
CA ARG A 646 -38.83 10.06 84.63
C ARG A 646 -40.29 10.04 85.03
N ASP A 647 -41.03 9.02 84.60
CA ASP A 647 -42.42 8.81 85.00
C ASP A 647 -42.51 8.41 86.50
N GLY A 648 -41.43 7.82 87.04
CA GLY A 648 -41.26 7.58 88.48
C GLY A 648 -41.02 8.84 89.31
N ASP A 649 -40.13 9.74 88.89
CA ASP A 649 -39.86 11.01 89.60
C ASP A 649 -41.11 11.91 89.66
N VAL A 650 -41.90 11.98 88.59
CA VAL A 650 -43.13 12.79 88.53
C VAL A 650 -44.20 12.31 89.53
N LEU A 651 -44.21 11.02 89.88
CA LEU A 651 -45.11 10.48 90.91
C LEU A 651 -44.71 10.88 92.34
N HIS A 652 -43.47 11.35 92.57
CA HIS A 652 -42.99 11.68 93.91
C HIS A 652 -43.27 13.14 94.32
N ASP A 653 -43.30 14.08 93.39
CA ASP A 653 -43.67 15.49 93.67
C ASP A 653 -45.18 15.68 93.94
N CYS A 654 -46.03 14.73 93.52
CA CYS A 654 -47.49 14.85 93.63
C CYS A 654 -48.08 14.53 95.01
N THR A 655 -47.27 14.16 96.01
CA THR A 655 -47.76 13.68 97.33
C THR A 655 -47.56 14.62 98.51
N ASN A 656 -47.02 15.83 98.31
CA ASN A 656 -46.70 16.79 99.38
C ASN A 656 -47.59 18.05 99.40
N THR A 657 -48.92 17.86 99.31
CA THR A 657 -49.92 18.91 99.63
C THR A 657 -51.16 18.36 100.34
N ASN A 658 -51.07 18.24 101.67
CA ASN A 658 -52.18 18.24 102.64
C ASN A 658 -51.63 18.60 104.03
#